data_AF-A0A969JV57-F1
#
_entry.id   AF-A0A969JV57-F1
#
_cell.length_a   1.000
_cell.length_b   1.000
_cell.length_c   1.000
_cell.angle_alpha   90.00
_cell.angle_beta   90.00
_cell.angle_gamma   90.00
#
_symmetry.space_group_name_H-M   'P 1'
#
loop_
_entity.id
_entity.type
_entity.pdbx_description
1 polymer ?
#
loop_
_entity_poly.entity_id
_entity_poly.type
_entity_poly.pdbx_seq_one_letter_code
_entity_poly.pdbx_strand_id
1 'polypeptide(L)'
;MRKPTRRLGTQAGKALASLVFAAAAPSIMAATLQIVVPGPYPENAGAGTLDVQLLRGASDVGICQVTGEIQPGVSGFGNQADAFVDFDVSNLSFNVTLGAAATVATQTLPINIIDDAVYEGASERISLQLAFVDTQGCDSSINVQIIQGNDVGTITEDEVPQYTLGFSQTNATVGEGDGITTYQVDFQSGNLDPGTYDMSVNVVANAGTASTADFDPHSVVFSFTEPGGQTADITITDDTLPEATETFTLAASASLVDRDGVPLGVPVTQPNLSIDIFDNDGGTPGFVEFAQTSYTVDEGAASVIVTIARSGGTTGVVSAEVSAFINSGDTATAGADFTAASGTVTWADGDGTPKTFTVAILEDTVLEPTETFSVEITNVLGGSAGNQLTGTVNITDNDDQVDPGRETVTGAEGDTVSVTFAVAGAAPFTLASSIGTVTPNTLPAPGNATFSFDIPAGTTSGTTFVATVTVTNTNGTAVDKDITITVVDADRVLSDIAGLTPNQLQLARYLDALCPRLDQQQGLSDEQSQILSACDGLRDVATTETQVRAALDAINPEELIVAATMALRLTSMQNGNLMQRINALRSGATGIDLAGLNVQIGNHAVAGSTLDEVFKATLGKLGGGASGDDFARWGLFANGNVKFGEKDATENEAGFDYDTIGITAGIDYRLRDNLVLGAALGYASVQSDFTRGNGQLDIDAWSASLFGTYFVADRYYLDGMLTYGQNNYDTTREITYSDTFGVVDETARGDTDGMQLSGGLAGGYDFTSGAWTVGPHIGAYYFDVDVDRFAESGASGYNMAIGEQSAQSFQLNGGGHLSVVMNRDWGVFIPHARIDYVHELMDSAEVVSVQLANDPFATDPSNPTPVVRLQTGPTRITGPRPSADDTANGRSVESIRASLAADGAAGSAPTDG
;
A
#
# COMPACT_ATOMS: atom_id res chain seq x y z
N MET A 1 17.19 -50.65 -38.21
CA MET A 1 18.51 -50.20 -38.73
C MET A 1 19.30 -49.60 -37.56
N ARG A 2 20.58 -49.99 -37.49
CA ARG A 2 21.73 -49.58 -36.65
C ARG A 2 21.60 -48.55 -35.50
N LYS A 3 21.79 -49.10 -34.28
CA LYS A 3 22.68 -48.68 -33.16
C LYS A 3 24.16 -48.52 -33.60
N PRO A 4 25.16 -48.03 -32.81
CA PRO A 4 25.40 -48.19 -31.33
C PRO A 4 25.94 -46.92 -30.60
N THR A 5 26.05 -46.72 -29.27
CA THR A 5 26.39 -47.43 -28.00
C THR A 5 27.88 -47.75 -27.68
N ARG A 6 28.25 -47.38 -26.43
CA ARG A 6 29.34 -47.84 -25.49
C ARG A 6 30.70 -47.11 -25.59
N ARG A 7 31.47 -46.76 -24.53
CA ARG A 7 31.63 -46.98 -23.05
C ARG A 7 33.13 -47.31 -22.81
N LEU A 8 33.75 -46.61 -21.84
CA LEU A 8 34.83 -47.00 -20.90
C LEU A 8 36.23 -47.41 -21.42
N GLY A 9 37.28 -46.88 -20.75
CA GLY A 9 38.61 -47.51 -20.68
C GLY A 9 39.76 -46.61 -20.19
N THR A 10 40.12 -46.75 -18.91
CA THR A 10 41.34 -46.32 -18.19
C THR A 10 42.67 -46.78 -18.81
N GLN A 11 43.77 -46.03 -18.65
CA GLN A 11 45.02 -46.51 -18.00
C GLN A 11 46.14 -45.46 -17.89
N ALA A 12 46.88 -45.56 -16.79
CA ALA A 12 48.09 -44.83 -16.44
C ALA A 12 49.39 -45.51 -16.93
N GLY A 13 50.42 -44.69 -17.15
CA GLY A 13 51.81 -44.97 -16.74
C GLY A 13 52.77 -45.62 -17.75
N LYS A 14 53.84 -44.90 -18.10
CA LYS A 14 55.24 -45.40 -18.06
C LYS A 14 56.27 -44.29 -18.39
N ALA A 15 57.27 -44.18 -17.52
CA ALA A 15 58.51 -43.43 -17.70
C ALA A 15 59.64 -44.33 -18.24
N LEU A 16 60.56 -43.76 -19.04
CA LEU A 16 62.04 -43.91 -18.93
C LEU A 16 62.78 -43.20 -20.08
N ALA A 17 63.97 -42.70 -19.73
CA ALA A 17 64.80 -41.68 -20.38
C ALA A 17 65.70 -42.15 -21.54
N SER A 18 66.25 -41.20 -22.33
CA SER A 18 67.67 -41.19 -22.76
C SER A 18 68.15 -39.89 -23.46
N LEU A 19 69.14 -39.27 -22.81
CA LEU A 19 70.38 -38.57 -23.24
C LEU A 19 70.52 -37.69 -24.52
N VAL A 20 70.81 -36.39 -24.26
CA VAL A 20 72.02 -35.58 -24.56
C VAL A 20 72.46 -35.31 -26.02
N PHE A 21 72.48 -34.01 -26.40
CA PHE A 21 73.70 -33.27 -26.78
C PHE A 21 73.56 -31.76 -26.56
N ALA A 22 74.65 -31.16 -26.08
CA ALA A 22 74.76 -29.82 -25.54
C ALA A 22 74.86 -28.71 -26.60
N ALA A 23 74.29 -27.54 -26.27
CA ALA A 23 74.77 -26.23 -26.72
C ALA A 23 74.76 -25.29 -25.51
N ALA A 24 75.95 -24.92 -25.05
CA ALA A 24 76.17 -24.02 -23.93
C ALA A 24 75.84 -22.57 -24.35
N ALA A 25 74.68 -22.09 -23.91
CA ALA A 25 74.43 -20.67 -23.68
C ALA A 25 74.79 -20.38 -22.21
N PRO A 26 75.30 -19.18 -21.86
CA PRO A 26 75.76 -18.90 -20.50
C PRO A 26 74.64 -19.19 -19.50
N SER A 27 74.98 -19.92 -18.43
CA SER A 27 74.07 -20.19 -17.32
C SER A 27 73.66 -18.86 -16.69
N ILE A 28 72.52 -18.32 -17.12
CA ILE A 28 71.90 -17.16 -16.49
C ILE A 28 71.51 -17.62 -15.07
N MET A 29 72.01 -16.93 -14.04
CA MET A 29 71.71 -17.30 -12.67
C MET A 29 70.26 -16.92 -12.37
N ALA A 30 69.43 -17.90 -12.03
CA ALA A 30 68.02 -17.65 -11.72
C ALA A 30 67.85 -17.45 -10.20
N ALA A 31 67.28 -16.32 -9.79
CA ALA A 31 66.62 -16.17 -8.50
C ALA A 31 65.11 -16.28 -8.72
N THR A 32 64.38 -16.68 -7.70
CA THR A 32 62.94 -16.94 -7.85
C THR A 32 62.14 -16.22 -6.79
N LEU A 33 61.12 -15.48 -7.23
CA LEU A 33 60.21 -14.74 -6.36
C LEU A 33 58.90 -15.52 -6.20
N GLN A 34 58.46 -15.65 -4.95
CA GLN A 34 57.14 -16.20 -4.60
C GLN A 34 56.52 -15.39 -3.48
N ILE A 35 55.19 -15.33 -3.46
CA ILE A 35 54.42 -14.90 -2.30
C ILE A 35 53.81 -16.12 -1.62
N VAL A 36 53.76 -16.13 -0.29
CA VAL A 36 53.24 -17.22 0.53
C VAL A 36 52.39 -16.67 1.66
N VAL A 37 51.12 -17.07 1.76
CA VAL A 37 50.25 -16.80 2.90
C VAL A 37 50.35 -17.98 3.89
N PRO A 38 50.92 -17.81 5.10
CA PRO A 38 51.29 -18.93 5.97
C PRO A 38 50.15 -19.70 6.65
N GLY A 39 48.93 -19.16 6.73
CA GLY A 39 47.85 -19.71 7.53
C GLY A 39 46.53 -19.92 6.77
N PRO A 40 45.61 -20.71 7.33
CA PRO A 40 44.32 -20.16 7.70
C PRO A 40 44.46 -19.20 8.91
N TYR A 41 43.78 -18.05 8.88
CA TYR A 41 43.71 -17.11 10.01
C TYR A 41 42.27 -17.06 10.54
N PRO A 42 42.00 -17.12 11.85
CA PRO A 42 40.65 -16.82 12.34
C PRO A 42 40.30 -15.35 12.11
N GLU A 43 39.02 -15.05 11.96
CA GLU A 43 38.54 -13.69 11.69
C GLU A 43 38.89 -12.73 12.84
N ASN A 44 38.65 -13.18 14.07
CA ASN A 44 39.05 -12.51 15.30
C ASN A 44 40.57 -12.36 15.52
N ALA A 45 41.42 -12.84 14.60
CA ALA A 45 42.86 -12.66 14.73
C ALA A 45 43.27 -11.18 14.73
N GLY A 46 42.47 -10.31 14.08
CA GLY A 46 42.73 -8.88 13.89
C GLY A 46 43.96 -8.54 13.04
N ALA A 47 44.84 -9.51 12.78
CA ALA A 47 45.99 -9.39 11.89
C ALA A 47 46.51 -10.76 11.42
N GLY A 48 46.87 -10.85 10.14
CA GLY A 48 47.61 -11.95 9.55
C GLY A 48 48.96 -11.51 8.99
N THR A 49 49.64 -12.42 8.27
CA THR A 49 50.92 -12.11 7.61
C THR A 49 51.01 -12.67 6.19
N LEU A 50 51.77 -11.99 5.34
CA LEU A 50 52.13 -12.42 4.00
C LEU A 50 53.65 -12.43 3.84
N ASP A 51 54.23 -13.54 3.42
CA ASP A 51 55.66 -13.67 3.17
C ASP A 51 56.00 -13.49 1.68
N VAL A 52 56.82 -12.50 1.36
CA VAL A 52 57.45 -12.35 0.06
C VAL A 52 58.84 -12.97 0.12
N GLN A 53 59.05 -14.07 -0.61
CA GLN A 53 60.28 -14.85 -0.57
C GLN A 53 61.04 -14.77 -1.90
N LEU A 54 62.30 -14.35 -1.83
CA LEU A 54 63.25 -14.38 -2.93
C LEU A 54 64.25 -15.52 -2.66
N LEU A 55 64.16 -16.61 -3.43
CA LEU A 55 65.01 -17.80 -3.29
C LEU A 55 66.13 -17.83 -4.34
N ARG A 56 67.26 -18.41 -3.95
CA ARG A 56 68.46 -18.54 -4.79
C ARG A 56 68.46 -19.87 -5.57
N GLY A 57 68.64 -19.82 -6.90
CA GLY A 57 68.65 -21.02 -7.75
C GLY A 57 69.98 -21.78 -7.87
N ALA A 58 71.16 -21.14 -7.70
CA ALA A 58 72.48 -21.81 -7.63
C ALA A 58 73.60 -20.86 -7.12
N SER A 59 74.71 -21.43 -6.67
CA SER A 59 75.81 -20.79 -5.90
C SER A 59 76.75 -19.87 -6.71
N ASP A 60 76.70 -18.54 -6.49
CA ASP A 60 77.84 -17.66 -6.11
C ASP A 60 77.46 -16.16 -6.13
N VAL A 61 78.42 -15.31 -5.70
CA VAL A 61 78.32 -14.03 -4.96
C VAL A 61 77.72 -12.84 -5.75
N GLY A 62 76.49 -12.45 -5.43
CA GLY A 62 75.87 -11.17 -5.84
C GLY A 62 74.75 -10.75 -4.88
N ILE A 63 74.49 -9.45 -4.74
CA ILE A 63 73.35 -8.90 -3.97
C ILE A 63 72.22 -8.63 -4.97
N CYS A 64 70.99 -9.03 -4.63
CA CYS A 64 69.81 -8.76 -5.46
C CYS A 64 68.70 -8.19 -4.58
N GLN A 65 68.32 -6.94 -4.87
CA GLN A 65 67.21 -6.27 -4.22
C GLN A 65 66.04 -6.17 -5.19
N VAL A 66 64.89 -6.68 -4.77
CA VAL A 66 63.63 -6.67 -5.52
C VAL A 66 62.60 -5.88 -4.73
N THR A 67 61.99 -4.90 -5.39
CA THR A 67 60.89 -4.09 -4.84
C THR A 67 59.63 -4.30 -5.65
N GLY A 68 58.45 -4.14 -5.06
CA GLY A 68 57.21 -4.29 -5.81
C GLY A 68 55.97 -3.98 -4.99
N GLU A 69 54.82 -4.18 -5.61
CA GLU A 69 53.50 -3.98 -5.00
C GLU A 69 52.64 -5.24 -5.14
N ILE A 70 51.87 -5.52 -4.10
CA ILE A 70 50.89 -6.61 -4.02
C ILE A 70 49.50 -5.99 -3.99
N GLN A 71 48.59 -6.57 -4.76
CA GLN A 71 47.20 -6.15 -4.89
C GLN A 71 46.27 -7.35 -4.62
N PRO A 72 45.02 -7.11 -4.23
CA PRO A 72 43.99 -8.14 -4.27
C PRO A 72 43.86 -8.70 -5.70
N GLY A 73 43.83 -10.02 -5.83
CA GLY A 73 43.71 -10.71 -7.12
C GLY A 73 42.24 -10.84 -7.55
N VAL A 74 41.92 -10.44 -8.78
CA VAL A 74 40.58 -10.59 -9.36
C VAL A 74 40.50 -11.90 -10.14
N SER A 75 40.14 -13.01 -9.49
CA SER A 75 39.79 -14.23 -10.23
C SER A 75 38.71 -15.09 -9.56
N GLY A 76 37.52 -15.09 -10.15
CA GLY A 76 36.79 -16.33 -10.46
C GLY A 76 35.94 -17.01 -9.39
N PHE A 77 35.63 -16.37 -8.25
CA PHE A 77 34.76 -16.94 -7.21
C PHE A 77 33.55 -16.02 -6.96
N GLY A 78 32.40 -16.61 -6.62
CA GLY A 78 31.07 -15.97 -6.62
C GLY A 78 30.96 -14.75 -5.69
N ASN A 79 30.09 -13.80 -6.06
CA ASN A 79 29.81 -12.50 -5.44
C ASN A 79 31.03 -11.75 -4.86
N GLN A 80 31.46 -10.71 -5.59
CA GLN A 80 32.55 -9.79 -5.26
C GLN A 80 32.26 -8.86 -4.05
N ALA A 81 31.22 -9.13 -3.26
CA ALA A 81 30.78 -8.23 -2.20
C ALA A 81 31.52 -8.49 -0.87
N ASP A 82 31.67 -9.75 -0.45
CA ASP A 82 32.13 -10.06 0.92
C ASP A 82 33.65 -10.08 1.09
N ALA A 83 34.42 -10.47 0.06
CA ALA A 83 35.89 -10.53 0.19
C ALA A 83 36.60 -9.17 0.47
N PHE A 84 35.86 -8.07 0.50
CA PHE A 84 36.33 -6.73 0.89
C PHE A 84 35.80 -6.26 2.26
N VAL A 85 34.92 -7.03 2.91
CA VAL A 85 34.35 -6.76 4.22
C VAL A 85 35.33 -7.21 5.30
N ASP A 86 35.96 -8.38 5.14
CA ASP A 86 36.80 -9.02 6.19
C ASP A 86 38.29 -8.69 6.02
N PHE A 87 38.60 -7.83 5.04
CA PHE A 87 39.97 -7.53 4.68
C PHE A 87 40.20 -6.10 4.18
N ASP A 88 41.15 -5.40 4.81
CA ASP A 88 41.73 -4.16 4.29
C ASP A 88 43.13 -4.41 3.70
N VAL A 89 43.20 -4.57 2.36
CA VAL A 89 44.47 -4.55 1.60
C VAL A 89 44.64 -3.19 0.91
N SER A 90 45.04 -2.17 1.67
CA SER A 90 45.76 -1.04 1.08
C SER A 90 47.05 -1.52 0.40
N ASN A 91 47.43 -0.95 -0.76
CA ASN A 91 48.56 -1.39 -1.59
C ASN A 91 49.82 -1.73 -0.77
N LEU A 92 50.10 -3.03 -0.60
CA LEU A 92 51.26 -3.49 0.17
C LEU A 92 52.52 -3.42 -0.70
N SER A 93 53.43 -2.52 -0.36
CA SER A 93 54.75 -2.45 -1.00
C SER A 93 55.75 -3.37 -0.30
N PHE A 94 56.55 -4.11 -1.07
CA PHE A 94 57.65 -4.93 -0.55
C PHE A 94 59.00 -4.49 -1.09
N ASN A 95 60.05 -4.80 -0.31
CA ASN A 95 61.45 -4.59 -0.63
C ASN A 95 62.28 -5.72 0.02
N VAL A 96 62.62 -6.73 -0.77
CA VAL A 96 63.34 -7.93 -0.32
C VAL A 96 64.75 -7.90 -0.90
N THR A 97 65.76 -7.98 -0.02
CA THR A 97 67.17 -8.05 -0.42
C THR A 97 67.76 -9.42 -0.13
N LEU A 98 68.18 -10.13 -1.18
CA LEU A 98 68.97 -11.35 -1.08
C LEU A 98 70.45 -11.00 -0.95
N GLY A 99 70.99 -11.15 0.27
CA GLY A 99 72.40 -10.92 0.56
C GLY A 99 73.34 -12.00 -0.01
N ALA A 100 74.61 -11.68 -0.16
CA ALA A 100 75.63 -12.49 -0.85
C ALA A 100 75.74 -13.97 -0.39
N ALA A 101 75.42 -14.28 0.87
CA ALA A 101 75.48 -15.64 1.43
C ALA A 101 74.11 -16.30 1.71
N ALA A 102 72.99 -15.59 1.55
CA ALA A 102 71.65 -16.09 1.89
C ALA A 102 71.02 -16.90 0.73
N THR A 103 70.48 -18.07 1.02
CA THR A 103 69.76 -18.91 0.03
C THR A 103 68.30 -18.53 -0.12
N VAL A 104 67.72 -17.83 0.87
CA VAL A 104 66.36 -17.29 0.86
C VAL A 104 66.39 -15.94 1.58
N ALA A 105 65.69 -14.95 1.05
CA ALA A 105 65.35 -13.73 1.76
C ALA A 105 63.82 -13.61 1.81
N THR A 106 63.28 -13.37 3.00
CA THR A 106 61.84 -13.25 3.23
C THR A 106 61.56 -11.88 3.82
N GLN A 107 60.57 -11.17 3.29
CA GLN A 107 59.92 -10.06 3.98
C GLN A 107 58.51 -10.46 4.33
N THR A 108 58.19 -10.38 5.61
CA THR A 108 56.84 -10.56 6.11
C THR A 108 56.13 -9.20 6.13
N LEU A 109 54.97 -9.13 5.51
CA LEU A 109 54.10 -7.96 5.48
C LEU A 109 52.85 -8.23 6.32
N PRO A 110 52.38 -7.25 7.12
CA PRO A 110 51.12 -7.40 7.84
C PRO A 110 49.94 -7.33 6.88
N ILE A 111 48.89 -8.07 7.21
CA ILE A 111 47.57 -7.95 6.61
C ILE A 111 46.56 -7.72 7.73
N ASN A 112 45.63 -6.80 7.53
CA ASN A 112 44.56 -6.55 8.49
C ASN A 112 43.39 -7.46 8.17
N ILE A 113 42.94 -8.19 9.19
CA ILE A 113 41.71 -8.99 9.13
C ILE A 113 40.68 -8.19 9.91
N ILE A 114 39.54 -7.94 9.29
CA ILE A 114 38.40 -7.28 9.90
C ILE A 114 37.52 -8.39 10.47
N ASP A 115 37.21 -8.25 11.74
CA ASP A 115 36.33 -9.14 12.50
C ASP A 115 34.96 -8.47 12.51
N ASP A 116 33.98 -9.11 11.89
CA ASP A 116 32.61 -8.65 11.93
C ASP A 116 31.80 -9.47 12.96
N ALA A 117 30.48 -9.39 12.96
CA ALA A 117 29.66 -10.15 13.93
C ALA A 117 28.61 -11.00 13.20
N VAL A 118 28.85 -11.29 11.93
CA VAL A 118 27.99 -11.96 10.98
C VAL A 118 28.62 -13.30 10.65
N TYR A 119 27.83 -14.36 10.77
CA TYR A 119 28.22 -15.68 10.34
C TYR A 119 28.03 -15.77 8.81
N GLU A 120 29.13 -15.92 8.10
CA GLU A 120 29.27 -15.96 6.64
C GLU A 120 29.66 -17.36 6.13
N GLY A 121 29.88 -18.32 7.03
CA GLY A 121 29.79 -19.74 6.71
C GLY A 121 31.12 -20.50 6.81
N ALA A 122 31.54 -21.16 5.73
CA ALA A 122 32.80 -21.91 5.73
C ALA A 122 33.97 -20.98 5.35
N SER A 123 35.18 -21.35 5.79
CA SER A 123 36.38 -20.52 5.72
C SER A 123 36.58 -19.79 4.38
N GLU A 124 36.58 -18.47 4.43
CA GLU A 124 36.79 -17.60 3.28
C GLU A 124 38.16 -17.77 2.64
N ARG A 125 38.31 -17.30 1.39
CA ARG A 125 39.58 -17.38 0.66
C ARG A 125 39.96 -16.06 0.00
N ILE A 126 41.03 -15.44 0.48
CA ILE A 126 41.61 -14.25 -0.15
C ILE A 126 42.66 -14.61 -1.20
N SER A 127 42.51 -14.11 -2.43
CA SER A 127 43.57 -14.20 -3.44
C SER A 127 44.39 -12.92 -3.48
N LEU A 128 45.72 -13.05 -3.33
CA LEU A 128 46.66 -11.95 -3.46
C LEU A 128 47.52 -12.15 -4.69
N GLN A 129 47.83 -11.07 -5.42
CA GLN A 129 48.63 -11.10 -6.63
C GLN A 129 49.71 -10.01 -6.65
N LEU A 130 50.90 -10.34 -7.14
CA LEU A 130 51.93 -9.36 -7.48
C LEU A 130 51.46 -8.47 -8.63
N ALA A 131 51.32 -7.17 -8.40
CA ALA A 131 50.89 -6.21 -9.41
C ALA A 131 52.07 -5.58 -10.16
N PHE A 132 53.16 -5.29 -9.45
CA PHE A 132 54.37 -4.71 -10.02
C PHE A 132 55.62 -5.27 -9.33
N VAL A 133 56.67 -5.52 -10.12
CA VAL A 133 57.97 -6.00 -9.61
C VAL A 133 59.10 -5.27 -10.33
N ASP A 134 60.00 -4.68 -9.57
CA ASP A 134 61.21 -3.99 -10.00
C ASP A 134 62.45 -4.69 -9.45
N THR A 135 63.37 -5.05 -10.34
CA THR A 135 64.62 -5.78 -10.05
C THR A 135 65.88 -4.95 -10.33
N GLN A 136 65.77 -3.61 -10.45
CA GLN A 136 66.90 -2.72 -10.79
C GLN A 136 68.05 -2.77 -9.77
N GLY A 137 67.83 -3.33 -8.58
CA GLY A 137 68.86 -3.55 -7.56
C GLY A 137 69.61 -4.88 -7.66
N CYS A 138 69.41 -5.66 -8.72
CA CYS A 138 70.08 -6.95 -8.92
C CYS A 138 71.27 -6.85 -9.88
N ASP A 139 72.33 -7.62 -9.60
CA ASP A 139 73.44 -7.79 -10.53
C ASP A 139 72.90 -8.22 -11.92
N SER A 140 73.39 -7.59 -12.99
CA SER A 140 73.04 -7.89 -14.38
C SER A 140 73.16 -9.36 -14.81
N SER A 141 73.83 -10.18 -14.01
CA SER A 141 73.96 -11.63 -14.20
C SER A 141 72.81 -12.47 -13.58
N ILE A 142 71.92 -11.84 -12.80
CA ILE A 142 70.78 -12.48 -12.10
C ILE A 142 69.47 -12.20 -12.86
N ASN A 143 68.73 -13.25 -13.17
CA ASN A 143 67.36 -13.17 -13.69
C ASN A 143 66.39 -13.60 -12.60
N VAL A 144 65.42 -12.74 -12.24
CA VAL A 144 64.39 -13.07 -11.24
C VAL A 144 63.17 -13.64 -11.96
N GLN A 145 62.88 -14.91 -11.73
CA GLN A 145 61.68 -15.58 -12.23
C GLN A 145 60.60 -15.61 -11.16
N ILE A 146 59.39 -15.16 -11.49
CA ILE A 146 58.23 -15.31 -10.61
C ILE A 146 57.73 -16.76 -10.76
N ILE A 147 57.78 -17.55 -9.68
CA ILE A 147 57.26 -18.94 -9.70
C ILE A 147 55.82 -18.99 -9.19
N GLN A 148 55.51 -18.20 -8.16
CA GLN A 148 54.18 -18.11 -7.56
C GLN A 148 53.86 -16.65 -7.31
N GLY A 149 53.30 -16.00 -8.33
CA GLY A 149 52.92 -14.58 -8.28
C GLY A 149 51.55 -14.33 -7.66
N ASN A 150 50.78 -15.40 -7.42
CA ASN A 150 49.50 -15.38 -6.76
C ASN A 150 49.51 -16.44 -5.66
N ASP A 151 48.97 -16.13 -4.49
CA ASP A 151 48.69 -17.12 -3.46
C ASP A 151 47.32 -16.88 -2.84
N VAL A 152 46.76 -17.91 -2.21
CA VAL A 152 45.41 -17.86 -1.63
C VAL A 152 45.51 -18.11 -0.13
N GLY A 153 45.20 -17.09 0.66
CA GLY A 153 44.99 -17.22 2.10
C GLY A 153 43.61 -17.78 2.40
N THR A 154 43.44 -18.37 3.57
CA THR A 154 42.13 -18.78 4.08
C THR A 154 41.85 -18.03 5.37
N ILE A 155 40.63 -17.55 5.57
CA ILE A 155 40.17 -17.00 6.85
C ILE A 155 39.14 -17.97 7.40
N THR A 156 39.25 -18.33 8.68
CA THR A 156 38.29 -19.24 9.32
C THR A 156 37.33 -18.41 10.15
N GLU A 157 36.08 -18.40 9.71
CA GLU A 157 34.89 -18.01 10.47
C GLU A 157 34.98 -18.45 11.95
N ASP A 158 34.71 -17.52 12.89
CA ASP A 158 34.65 -17.82 14.32
C ASP A 158 33.31 -17.55 14.99
N GLU A 159 32.34 -17.02 14.26
CA GLU A 159 30.99 -16.80 14.72
C GLU A 159 30.26 -18.14 14.74
N VAL A 160 29.24 -18.20 15.59
CA VAL A 160 28.31 -19.33 15.61
C VAL A 160 27.01 -18.84 14.99
N PRO A 161 26.39 -19.60 14.06
CA PRO A 161 25.13 -19.20 13.47
C PRO A 161 24.04 -19.12 14.55
N GLN A 162 23.40 -17.95 14.66
CA GLN A 162 22.28 -17.64 15.53
C GLN A 162 21.03 -17.43 14.68
N TYR A 163 20.01 -18.23 14.94
CA TYR A 163 18.73 -18.16 14.27
C TYR A 163 17.67 -18.92 15.09
N THR A 164 16.40 -18.60 14.85
CA THR A 164 15.27 -19.31 15.46
C THR A 164 14.21 -19.64 14.41
N LEU A 165 13.52 -20.76 14.64
CA LEU A 165 12.39 -21.21 13.85
C LEU A 165 11.25 -21.59 14.80
N GLY A 166 10.06 -21.10 14.52
CA GLY A 166 8.86 -21.48 15.27
C GLY A 166 7.57 -21.00 14.63
N PHE A 167 6.46 -21.59 15.08
CA PHE A 167 5.13 -21.03 14.82
C PHE A 167 4.92 -19.78 15.68
N SER A 168 4.20 -18.78 15.16
CA SER A 168 3.82 -17.57 15.90
C SER A 168 2.89 -17.82 17.09
N GLN A 169 2.29 -19.02 17.15
CA GLN A 169 1.31 -19.45 18.15
C GLN A 169 1.55 -20.90 18.58
N THR A 170 1.10 -21.24 19.80
CA THR A 170 1.24 -22.60 20.37
C THR A 170 0.01 -23.48 20.10
N ASN A 171 -1.18 -22.87 20.07
CA ASN A 171 -2.45 -23.53 19.85
C ASN A 171 -3.30 -22.76 18.81
N ALA A 172 -4.17 -23.46 18.07
CA ALA A 172 -5.20 -22.87 17.20
C ALA A 172 -6.51 -23.67 17.25
N THR A 173 -7.59 -23.07 16.76
CA THR A 173 -8.90 -23.70 16.63
C THR A 173 -9.48 -23.45 15.25
N VAL A 174 -10.09 -24.47 14.64
CA VAL A 174 -10.67 -24.40 13.28
C VAL A 174 -11.98 -25.18 13.22
N GLY A 175 -12.93 -24.73 12.41
CA GLY A 175 -14.16 -25.47 12.10
C GLY A 175 -13.98 -26.36 10.87
N GLU A 176 -14.69 -27.50 10.82
CA GLU A 176 -14.61 -28.43 9.67
C GLU A 176 -15.03 -27.80 8.34
N GLY A 177 -15.90 -26.78 8.39
CA GLY A 177 -16.33 -26.01 7.22
C GLY A 177 -15.38 -24.90 6.75
N ASP A 178 -14.25 -24.67 7.43
CA ASP A 178 -13.35 -23.55 7.12
C ASP A 178 -12.50 -23.79 5.86
N GLY A 179 -12.43 -25.03 5.38
CA GLY A 179 -11.71 -25.38 4.15
C GLY A 179 -10.19 -25.20 4.30
N ILE A 180 -9.59 -24.23 3.60
CA ILE A 180 -8.14 -24.01 3.67
C ILE A 180 -7.82 -23.05 4.81
N THR A 181 -6.99 -23.49 5.76
CA THR A 181 -6.48 -22.67 6.86
C THR A 181 -4.99 -22.44 6.76
N THR A 182 -4.54 -21.25 7.13
CA THR A 182 -3.17 -20.80 6.91
C THR A 182 -2.46 -20.51 8.22
N TYR A 183 -1.29 -21.12 8.42
CA TYR A 183 -0.48 -20.95 9.64
C TYR A 183 0.89 -20.35 9.33
N GLN A 184 1.27 -19.31 10.06
CA GLN A 184 2.56 -18.64 9.91
C GLN A 184 3.68 -19.42 10.61
N VAL A 185 4.79 -19.60 9.89
CA VAL A 185 6.05 -20.15 10.39
C VAL A 185 7.11 -19.08 10.20
N ASP A 186 7.67 -18.61 11.31
CA ASP A 186 8.64 -17.53 11.31
C ASP A 186 10.06 -18.09 11.40
N PHE A 187 10.90 -17.62 10.49
CA PHE A 187 12.35 -17.79 10.58
C PHE A 187 13.01 -16.44 10.83
N GLN A 188 13.68 -16.33 11.97
CA GLN A 188 14.43 -15.13 12.34
C GLN A 188 15.92 -15.47 12.34
N SER A 189 16.73 -14.73 11.57
CA SER A 189 18.19 -14.77 11.72
C SER A 189 18.63 -13.75 12.78
N GLY A 190 19.60 -14.13 13.60
CA GLY A 190 20.27 -13.25 14.56
C GLY A 190 21.55 -12.66 14.00
N ASN A 191 22.37 -13.47 13.32
CA ASN A 191 23.66 -13.06 12.75
C ASN A 191 24.01 -13.80 11.45
N LEU A 192 23.03 -14.23 10.64
CA LEU A 192 23.34 -14.91 9.37
C LEU A 192 23.41 -13.90 8.23
N ASP A 193 24.45 -13.98 7.42
CA ASP A 193 24.54 -13.25 6.16
C ASP A 193 23.49 -13.74 5.13
N PRO A 194 22.65 -12.84 4.55
CA PRO A 194 21.68 -13.19 3.53
C PRO A 194 22.29 -13.82 2.26
N GLY A 195 21.78 -14.99 1.86
CA GLY A 195 22.19 -15.68 0.62
C GLY A 195 23.33 -16.68 0.75
N THR A 196 23.83 -16.92 1.95
CA THR A 196 25.00 -17.77 2.23
C THR A 196 24.65 -19.17 2.77
N TYR A 197 23.36 -19.43 2.94
CA TYR A 197 22.79 -20.69 3.42
C TYR A 197 21.62 -21.13 2.55
N ASP A 198 21.45 -22.45 2.40
CA ASP A 198 20.21 -23.03 1.91
C ASP A 198 19.45 -23.60 3.10
N MET A 199 18.30 -22.99 3.42
CA MET A 199 17.38 -23.54 4.41
C MET A 199 16.23 -24.26 3.72
N SER A 200 15.97 -25.49 4.17
CA SER A 200 14.73 -26.19 3.88
C SER A 200 13.93 -26.40 5.17
N VAL A 201 12.75 -25.79 5.25
CA VAL A 201 11.80 -26.04 6.34
C VAL A 201 10.73 -26.98 5.83
N ASN A 202 10.56 -28.10 6.50
CA ASN A 202 9.52 -29.07 6.26
C ASN A 202 8.48 -29.01 7.39
N VAL A 203 7.27 -28.59 7.06
CA VAL A 203 6.11 -28.61 7.96
C VAL A 203 5.29 -29.84 7.68
N VAL A 204 5.08 -30.67 8.69
CA VAL A 204 4.32 -31.92 8.59
C VAL A 204 3.09 -31.85 9.49
N ALA A 205 1.91 -32.06 8.91
CA ALA A 205 0.70 -32.26 9.67
C ALA A 205 0.64 -33.70 10.19
N ASN A 206 0.66 -33.86 11.51
CA ASN A 206 0.57 -35.15 12.19
C ASN A 206 -0.80 -35.27 12.86
N ALA A 207 -1.51 -36.34 12.53
CA ALA A 207 -2.75 -36.71 13.20
C ALA A 207 -2.54 -36.87 14.71
N GLY A 208 -3.38 -36.20 15.50
CA GLY A 208 -3.48 -36.37 16.94
C GLY A 208 -4.65 -37.30 17.27
N THR A 209 -5.76 -36.74 17.77
CA THR A 209 -7.05 -37.45 17.80
C THR A 209 -7.79 -37.34 16.47
N ALA A 210 -7.50 -36.31 15.66
CA ALA A 210 -8.02 -36.17 14.30
C ALA A 210 -7.47 -37.25 13.36
N SER A 211 -8.31 -37.75 12.48
CA SER A 211 -7.98 -38.72 11.44
C SER A 211 -7.61 -38.05 10.11
N THR A 212 -7.23 -38.84 9.10
CA THR A 212 -7.00 -38.32 7.74
C THR A 212 -8.31 -38.11 6.96
N ALA A 213 -9.46 -38.31 7.61
CA ALA A 213 -10.75 -37.94 7.05
C ALA A 213 -11.04 -36.45 7.27
N ASP A 214 -10.39 -35.82 8.27
CA ASP A 214 -10.79 -34.50 8.81
C ASP A 214 -9.84 -33.40 8.30
N PHE A 215 -8.64 -33.77 7.84
CA PHE A 215 -7.69 -32.89 7.18
C PHE A 215 -6.81 -33.67 6.19
N ASP A 216 -6.25 -32.99 5.18
CA ASP A 216 -5.28 -33.59 4.25
C ASP A 216 -3.85 -33.55 4.85
N PRO A 217 -3.27 -34.69 5.25
CA PRO A 217 -1.91 -34.71 5.77
C PRO A 217 -0.90 -34.54 4.62
N HIS A 218 -0.38 -33.34 4.45
CA HIS A 218 0.70 -33.07 3.49
C HIS A 218 1.90 -32.38 4.13
N SER A 219 3.05 -32.52 3.48
CA SER A 219 4.28 -31.82 3.85
C SER A 219 4.48 -30.59 2.98
N VAL A 220 4.64 -29.42 3.59
CA VAL A 220 5.03 -28.20 2.87
C VAL A 220 6.53 -27.99 3.08
N VAL A 221 7.26 -27.86 1.97
CA VAL A 221 8.69 -27.58 2.00
C VAL A 221 8.94 -26.17 1.48
N PHE A 222 9.46 -25.32 2.36
CA PHE A 222 9.90 -23.98 2.03
C PHE A 222 11.40 -23.96 1.78
N SER A 223 11.85 -23.14 0.83
CA SER A 223 13.26 -22.80 0.66
C SER A 223 13.43 -21.31 0.93
N PHE A 224 14.38 -20.97 1.80
CA PHE A 224 14.68 -19.59 2.14
C PHE A 224 16.10 -19.25 1.70
N THR A 225 16.27 -18.04 1.17
CA THR A 225 17.58 -17.42 0.94
C THR A 225 17.81 -16.22 1.87
N GLU A 226 16.75 -15.74 2.54
CA GLU A 226 16.76 -14.61 3.48
C GLU A 226 15.75 -14.84 4.62
N PRO A 227 15.87 -14.15 5.77
CA PRO A 227 14.90 -14.19 6.86
C PRO A 227 13.48 -13.77 6.43
N GLY A 228 12.46 -14.43 6.99
CA GLY A 228 11.07 -14.09 6.66
C GLY A 228 10.05 -15.10 7.21
N GLY A 229 8.79 -14.68 7.23
CA GLY A 229 7.64 -15.55 7.54
C GLY A 229 7.14 -16.26 6.28
N GLN A 230 6.76 -17.53 6.43
CA GLN A 230 6.09 -18.31 5.39
C GLN A 230 4.78 -18.89 5.92
N THR A 231 3.85 -19.12 5.01
CA THR A 231 2.54 -19.69 5.32
C THR A 231 2.46 -21.16 4.95
N ALA A 232 2.07 -22.00 5.91
CA ALA A 232 1.66 -23.37 5.68
C ALA A 232 0.13 -23.43 5.58
N ASP A 233 -0.39 -23.66 4.38
CA ASP A 233 -1.82 -23.88 4.15
C ASP A 233 -2.15 -25.34 4.44
N ILE A 234 -3.21 -25.61 5.19
CA ILE A 234 -3.72 -26.93 5.54
C ILE A 234 -5.18 -26.99 5.12
N THR A 235 -5.53 -28.00 4.32
CA THR A 235 -6.93 -28.24 3.94
C THR A 235 -7.62 -29.07 5.01
N ILE A 236 -8.66 -28.49 5.60
CA ILE A 236 -9.65 -29.15 6.46
C ILE A 236 -10.74 -29.73 5.58
N THR A 237 -11.17 -30.95 5.88
CA THR A 237 -12.20 -31.66 5.13
C THR A 237 -13.52 -31.56 5.87
N ASP A 238 -14.46 -30.83 5.29
CA ASP A 238 -15.84 -30.76 5.76
C ASP A 238 -16.57 -32.06 5.39
N ASP A 239 -17.20 -32.72 6.38
CA ASP A 239 -18.03 -33.89 6.13
C ASP A 239 -19.52 -33.66 6.46
N THR A 240 -20.28 -34.65 6.92
CA THR A 240 -21.69 -34.47 7.34
C THR A 240 -22.02 -35.24 8.62
N LEU A 241 -21.00 -35.78 9.29
CA LEU A 241 -21.12 -36.65 10.44
C LEU A 241 -20.80 -35.83 11.70
N PRO A 242 -21.67 -35.87 12.72
CA PRO A 242 -21.35 -35.21 13.97
C PRO A 242 -20.21 -35.94 14.68
N GLU A 243 -19.11 -35.24 14.93
CA GLU A 243 -17.89 -35.75 15.55
C GLU A 243 -17.53 -34.97 16.83
N ALA A 244 -16.62 -35.52 17.63
CA ALA A 244 -16.13 -34.81 18.81
C ALA A 244 -15.01 -33.85 18.40
N THR A 245 -14.70 -32.84 19.22
CA THR A 245 -13.51 -32.02 18.98
C THR A 245 -12.27 -32.91 18.93
N GLU A 246 -11.54 -32.79 17.84
CA GLU A 246 -10.36 -33.59 17.53
C GLU A 246 -9.15 -32.71 17.27
N THR A 247 -7.95 -33.21 17.55
CA THR A 247 -6.73 -32.42 17.52
C THR A 247 -5.76 -33.00 16.50
N PHE A 248 -5.08 -32.15 15.74
CA PHE A 248 -3.86 -32.50 15.00
C PHE A 248 -2.72 -31.55 15.35
N THR A 249 -1.50 -31.90 14.95
CA THR A 249 -0.30 -31.10 15.26
C THR A 249 0.49 -30.81 14.01
N LEU A 250 0.78 -29.54 13.75
CA LEU A 250 1.81 -29.15 12.80
C LEU A 250 3.17 -29.21 13.46
N ALA A 251 4.08 -29.99 12.89
CA ALA A 251 5.47 -30.09 13.33
C ALA A 251 6.39 -29.48 12.27
N ALA A 252 7.08 -28.41 12.62
CA ALA A 252 8.12 -27.80 11.80
C ALA A 252 9.48 -28.43 12.09
N SER A 253 10.16 -28.84 11.02
CA SER A 253 11.54 -29.31 11.07
C SER A 253 12.34 -28.53 10.04
N ALA A 254 13.57 -28.14 10.36
CA ALA A 254 14.44 -27.46 9.42
C ALA A 254 15.74 -28.23 9.20
N SER A 255 16.21 -28.17 7.97
CA SER A 255 17.55 -28.53 7.58
C SER A 255 18.23 -27.27 7.07
N LEU A 256 19.17 -26.74 7.85
CA LEU A 256 20.08 -25.70 7.40
C LEU A 256 21.36 -26.36 6.90
N VAL A 257 21.78 -26.00 5.70
CA VAL A 257 23.12 -26.35 5.20
C VAL A 257 23.82 -25.07 4.74
N ASP A 258 25.11 -24.96 5.03
CA ASP A 258 25.94 -23.95 4.38
C ASP A 258 26.14 -24.29 2.89
N ARG A 259 26.76 -23.37 2.14
CA ARG A 259 27.09 -23.55 0.71
C ARG A 259 27.99 -24.75 0.40
N ASP A 260 28.71 -25.27 1.38
CA ASP A 260 29.54 -26.47 1.27
C ASP A 260 28.78 -27.76 1.66
N GLY A 261 27.51 -27.64 2.02
CA GLY A 261 26.63 -28.76 2.39
C GLY A 261 26.85 -29.27 3.81
N VAL A 262 27.49 -28.49 4.68
CA VAL A 262 27.68 -28.82 6.09
C VAL A 262 26.38 -28.50 6.84
N PRO A 263 25.80 -29.48 7.56
CA PRO A 263 24.62 -29.22 8.38
C PRO A 263 24.93 -28.27 9.53
N LEU A 264 24.25 -27.12 9.55
CA LEU A 264 24.25 -26.20 10.68
C LEU A 264 23.05 -26.59 11.55
N GLY A 265 23.29 -26.97 12.80
CA GLY A 265 22.23 -27.48 13.68
C GLY A 265 21.21 -26.38 14.02
N VAL A 266 19.91 -26.66 13.80
CA VAL A 266 18.81 -25.69 13.96
C VAL A 266 18.29 -25.65 15.39
N PRO A 267 18.40 -24.53 16.13
CA PRO A 267 17.67 -24.33 17.38
C PRO A 267 16.20 -24.06 17.04
N VAL A 268 15.34 -25.06 17.22
CA VAL A 268 13.88 -24.89 17.06
C VAL A 268 13.29 -24.49 18.42
N THR A 269 12.79 -23.26 18.53
CA THR A 269 12.25 -22.71 19.79
C THR A 269 10.81 -23.15 20.01
N GLN A 270 10.02 -23.29 18.93
CA GLN A 270 8.61 -23.68 18.98
C GLN A 270 8.25 -24.60 17.80
N PRO A 271 8.67 -25.88 17.84
CA PRO A 271 8.55 -26.81 16.71
C PRO A 271 7.12 -27.27 16.42
N ASN A 272 6.19 -27.10 17.36
CA ASN A 272 4.88 -27.72 17.29
C ASN A 272 3.76 -26.68 17.52
N LEU A 273 2.71 -26.79 16.71
CA LEU A 273 1.44 -26.07 16.88
C LEU A 273 0.31 -27.11 16.99
N SER A 274 -0.42 -27.09 18.11
CA SER A 274 -1.59 -27.94 18.33
C SER A 274 -2.86 -27.27 17.78
N ILE A 275 -3.66 -27.97 16.99
CA ILE A 275 -4.86 -27.40 16.35
C ILE A 275 -6.06 -28.27 16.70
N ASP A 276 -7.08 -27.66 17.31
CA ASP A 276 -8.36 -28.30 17.61
C ASP A 276 -9.37 -28.03 16.49
N ILE A 277 -9.94 -29.09 15.94
CA ILE A 277 -10.98 -29.11 14.90
C ILE A 277 -12.33 -29.28 15.60
N PHE A 278 -13.29 -28.40 15.29
CA PHE A 278 -14.65 -28.45 15.83
C PHE A 278 -15.67 -28.79 14.73
N ASP A 279 -16.52 -29.78 15.03
CA ASP A 279 -17.66 -30.20 14.23
C ASP A 279 -18.69 -29.06 14.06
N ASN A 280 -19.06 -28.81 12.80
CA ASN A 280 -20.05 -27.81 12.38
C ASN A 280 -21.43 -28.43 12.02
N ASP A 281 -21.58 -29.76 12.05
CA ASP A 281 -22.75 -30.51 11.62
C ASP A 281 -23.65 -31.00 12.78
N GLY A 282 -24.19 -30.03 13.53
CA GLY A 282 -25.55 -30.05 14.09
C GLY A 282 -26.16 -31.37 14.61
N GLY A 283 -25.55 -32.01 15.61
CA GLY A 283 -26.15 -33.14 16.35
C GLY A 283 -26.40 -32.91 17.84
N THR A 284 -25.88 -31.84 18.43
CA THR A 284 -25.86 -31.67 19.89
C THR A 284 -26.63 -30.42 20.34
N PRO A 285 -27.03 -30.35 21.62
CA PRO A 285 -27.61 -29.14 22.17
C PRO A 285 -26.66 -27.95 22.33
N GLY A 286 -25.39 -28.12 22.00
CA GLY A 286 -24.36 -27.12 22.23
C GLY A 286 -24.03 -26.90 23.70
N PHE A 287 -22.97 -26.14 23.92
CA PHE A 287 -22.51 -25.72 25.23
C PHE A 287 -22.61 -24.20 25.41
N VAL A 288 -22.72 -23.76 26.65
CA VAL A 288 -22.87 -22.35 27.02
C VAL A 288 -21.62 -21.86 27.75
N GLU A 289 -21.08 -20.72 27.31
CA GLU A 289 -19.91 -20.06 27.91
C GLU A 289 -19.89 -18.55 27.64
N PHE A 290 -19.04 -17.81 28.36
CA PHE A 290 -18.79 -16.41 28.06
C PHE A 290 -17.99 -16.27 26.77
N ALA A 291 -18.32 -15.26 25.96
CA ALA A 291 -17.61 -15.00 24.70
C ALA A 291 -16.18 -14.46 24.93
N GLN A 292 -15.89 -13.93 26.12
CA GLN A 292 -14.59 -13.38 26.51
C GLN A 292 -14.23 -13.81 27.93
N THR A 293 -12.92 -13.93 28.20
CA THR A 293 -12.35 -14.20 29.53
C THR A 293 -12.34 -12.98 30.43
N SER A 294 -12.23 -11.78 29.84
CA SER A 294 -12.25 -10.50 30.53
C SER A 294 -13.02 -9.44 29.74
N TYR A 295 -13.67 -8.54 30.47
CA TYR A 295 -14.36 -7.38 29.93
C TYR A 295 -13.76 -6.12 30.56
N THR A 296 -13.68 -5.03 29.81
CA THR A 296 -13.24 -3.74 30.35
C THR A 296 -14.33 -2.72 30.11
N VAL A 297 -14.61 -1.92 31.14
CA VAL A 297 -15.64 -0.89 31.11
C VAL A 297 -15.11 0.35 31.80
N ASP A 298 -15.40 1.50 31.22
CA ASP A 298 -15.17 2.80 31.84
C ASP A 298 -16.14 3.00 33.01
N GLU A 299 -15.69 3.54 34.12
CA GLU A 299 -16.55 3.76 35.30
C GLU A 299 -17.72 4.72 35.00
N GLY A 300 -17.55 5.66 34.07
CA GLY A 300 -18.61 6.55 33.59
C GLY A 300 -19.61 5.89 32.65
N ALA A 301 -19.38 4.64 32.27
CA ALA A 301 -20.40 3.88 31.54
C ALA A 301 -21.50 3.44 32.50
N ALA A 302 -22.77 3.68 32.16
CA ALA A 302 -23.89 3.27 33.02
C ALA A 302 -23.98 1.75 33.26
N SER A 303 -23.38 0.94 32.40
CA SER A 303 -23.37 -0.53 32.53
C SER A 303 -22.34 -1.20 31.62
N VAL A 304 -21.85 -2.36 32.04
CA VAL A 304 -21.12 -3.31 31.19
C VAL A 304 -22.07 -4.36 30.61
N ILE A 305 -21.86 -4.73 29.35
CA ILE A 305 -22.61 -5.80 28.67
C ILE A 305 -21.69 -7.01 28.50
N VAL A 306 -22.04 -8.11 29.16
CA VAL A 306 -21.34 -9.38 29.10
C VAL A 306 -22.08 -10.29 28.10
N THR A 307 -21.35 -10.86 27.15
CA THR A 307 -21.93 -11.71 26.09
C THR A 307 -21.74 -13.19 26.41
N ILE A 308 -22.82 -13.96 26.32
CA ILE A 308 -22.86 -15.40 26.53
C ILE A 308 -23.19 -16.06 25.20
N ALA A 309 -22.31 -16.96 24.77
CA ALA A 309 -22.44 -17.72 23.54
C ALA A 309 -23.00 -19.11 23.79
N ARG A 310 -23.73 -19.62 22.80
CA ARG A 310 -24.07 -21.04 22.67
C ARG A 310 -23.35 -21.57 21.44
N SER A 311 -22.44 -22.51 21.66
CA SER A 311 -21.52 -23.01 20.63
C SER A 311 -21.60 -24.54 20.53
N GLY A 312 -21.12 -25.13 19.43
CA GLY A 312 -21.09 -26.58 19.23
C GLY A 312 -22.44 -27.27 19.01
N GLY A 313 -23.55 -26.52 18.92
CA GLY A 313 -24.86 -27.06 18.56
C GLY A 313 -26.06 -26.17 18.94
N THR A 314 -27.15 -26.26 18.17
CA THR A 314 -28.38 -25.46 18.38
C THR A 314 -29.62 -26.31 18.70
N THR A 315 -29.45 -27.63 18.88
CA THR A 315 -30.57 -28.56 19.04
C THR A 315 -31.20 -28.47 20.44
N GLY A 316 -32.52 -28.34 20.52
CA GLY A 316 -33.25 -28.25 21.78
C GLY A 316 -33.10 -26.90 22.49
N VAL A 317 -33.93 -26.71 23.52
CA VAL A 317 -33.95 -25.49 24.34
C VAL A 317 -32.83 -25.58 25.39
N VAL A 318 -32.01 -24.54 25.50
CA VAL A 318 -30.92 -24.44 26.49
C VAL A 318 -31.12 -23.20 27.34
N SER A 319 -30.85 -23.28 28.64
CA SER A 319 -30.84 -22.14 29.55
C SER A 319 -29.66 -22.18 30.50
N ALA A 320 -29.18 -21.02 30.94
CA ALA A 320 -28.13 -20.91 31.96
C ALA A 320 -28.41 -19.73 32.90
N GLU A 321 -27.99 -19.84 34.15
CA GLU A 321 -28.01 -18.76 35.13
C GLU A 321 -26.68 -17.99 35.08
N VAL A 322 -26.74 -16.66 35.13
CA VAL A 322 -25.58 -15.79 35.10
C VAL A 322 -25.62 -14.87 36.32
N SER A 323 -24.49 -14.65 36.98
CA SER A 323 -24.38 -13.73 38.13
C SER A 323 -23.10 -12.92 38.13
N ALA A 324 -23.18 -11.67 38.59
CA ALA A 324 -22.06 -10.79 38.89
C ALA A 324 -21.89 -10.64 40.41
N PHE A 325 -20.68 -10.87 40.91
CA PHE A 325 -20.36 -10.92 42.34
C PHE A 325 -18.87 -10.64 42.62
N ILE A 326 -18.51 -10.54 43.90
CA ILE A 326 -17.12 -10.40 44.35
C ILE A 326 -16.54 -11.77 44.72
N ASN A 327 -15.44 -12.16 44.07
CA ASN A 327 -14.67 -13.35 44.36
C ASN A 327 -13.40 -13.03 45.19
N SER A 328 -12.72 -14.07 45.70
CA SER A 328 -11.47 -13.90 46.45
C SER A 328 -10.33 -13.43 45.54
N GLY A 329 -9.99 -12.14 45.63
CA GLY A 329 -8.94 -11.51 44.83
C GLY A 329 -9.42 -10.36 43.97
N ASP A 330 -10.74 -10.20 43.85
CA ASP A 330 -11.37 -9.03 43.25
C ASP A 330 -11.14 -7.79 44.13
N THR A 331 -10.90 -6.65 43.50
CA THR A 331 -10.62 -5.38 44.20
C THR A 331 -11.83 -4.47 44.31
N ALA A 332 -12.84 -4.62 43.45
CA ALA A 332 -14.06 -3.84 43.52
C ALA A 332 -14.94 -4.21 44.73
N THR A 333 -15.82 -3.29 45.09
CA THR A 333 -16.82 -3.32 46.16
C THR A 333 -18.24 -3.24 45.60
N ALA A 334 -18.99 -4.34 45.70
CA ALA A 334 -20.40 -4.36 45.32
C ALA A 334 -21.24 -3.32 46.08
N GLY A 335 -21.95 -2.47 45.35
CA GLY A 335 -22.76 -1.36 45.84
C GLY A 335 -22.00 -0.03 45.96
N ALA A 336 -20.69 -0.01 45.75
CA ALA A 336 -19.91 1.20 45.53
C ALA A 336 -19.62 1.37 44.03
N ASP A 337 -19.02 0.36 43.38
CA ASP A 337 -18.48 0.50 42.00
C ASP A 337 -19.31 -0.28 40.96
N PHE A 338 -20.10 -1.27 41.41
CA PHE A 338 -21.10 -1.93 40.58
C PHE A 338 -22.27 -2.47 41.40
N THR A 339 -23.42 -2.71 40.75
CA THR A 339 -24.56 -3.40 41.39
C THR A 339 -24.52 -4.89 41.08
N ALA A 340 -24.33 -5.71 42.11
CA ALA A 340 -24.43 -7.17 41.98
C ALA A 340 -25.79 -7.59 41.39
N ALA A 341 -25.75 -8.45 40.37
CA ALA A 341 -26.92 -8.84 39.59
C ALA A 341 -26.90 -10.35 39.28
N SER A 342 -28.08 -10.93 39.06
CA SER A 342 -28.21 -12.28 38.51
C SER A 342 -29.43 -12.41 37.60
N GLY A 343 -29.37 -13.35 36.66
CA GLY A 343 -30.43 -13.58 35.67
C GLY A 343 -30.33 -14.93 34.99
N THR A 344 -31.28 -15.22 34.10
CA THR A 344 -31.31 -16.45 33.30
C THR A 344 -31.35 -16.09 31.82
N VAL A 345 -30.43 -16.66 31.04
CA VAL A 345 -30.44 -16.59 29.57
C VAL A 345 -31.03 -17.88 29.00
N THR A 346 -31.74 -17.80 27.88
CA THR A 346 -32.40 -18.96 27.26
C THR A 346 -32.33 -18.87 25.74
N TRP A 347 -32.00 -19.99 25.12
CA TRP A 347 -32.03 -20.22 23.68
C TRP A 347 -33.18 -21.16 23.33
N ALA A 348 -33.94 -20.81 22.30
CA ALA A 348 -34.92 -21.71 21.72
C ALA A 348 -34.24 -22.86 20.95
N ASP A 349 -35.01 -23.88 20.59
CA ASP A 349 -34.56 -24.91 19.65
C ASP A 349 -34.21 -24.27 18.28
N GLY A 350 -33.03 -24.57 17.76
CA GLY A 350 -32.46 -23.98 16.56
C GLY A 350 -31.84 -22.59 16.73
N ASP A 351 -31.86 -22.01 17.94
CA ASP A 351 -31.30 -20.68 18.22
C ASP A 351 -29.84 -20.79 18.72
N GLY A 352 -28.91 -20.28 17.91
CA GLY A 352 -27.49 -20.11 18.25
C GLY A 352 -27.07 -18.64 18.46
N THR A 353 -28.02 -17.70 18.48
CA THR A 353 -27.69 -16.27 18.62
C THR A 353 -27.16 -15.96 20.03
N PRO A 354 -26.01 -15.26 20.19
CA PRO A 354 -25.50 -14.89 21.50
C PRO A 354 -26.53 -14.09 22.33
N LYS A 355 -26.53 -14.29 23.65
CA LYS A 355 -27.37 -13.54 24.60
C LYS A 355 -26.49 -12.63 25.44
N THR A 356 -27.08 -11.56 25.96
CA THR A 356 -26.36 -10.56 26.75
C THR A 356 -26.86 -10.51 28.20
N PHE A 357 -25.94 -10.27 29.13
CA PHE A 357 -26.21 -10.01 30.54
C PHE A 357 -25.61 -8.65 30.90
N THR A 358 -26.42 -7.74 31.45
CA THR A 358 -26.00 -6.37 31.75
C THR A 358 -25.80 -6.20 33.24
N VAL A 359 -24.68 -5.61 33.63
CA VAL A 359 -24.35 -5.26 35.01
C VAL A 359 -24.20 -3.75 35.10
N ALA A 360 -24.90 -3.11 36.03
CA ALA A 360 -24.80 -1.66 36.22
C ALA A 360 -23.47 -1.32 36.91
N ILE A 361 -22.73 -0.39 36.31
CA ILE A 361 -21.54 0.22 36.90
C ILE A 361 -21.99 1.49 37.61
N LEU A 362 -21.39 1.76 38.76
CA LEU A 362 -21.76 2.87 39.63
C LEU A 362 -20.61 3.87 39.57
N GLU A 363 -20.84 4.96 38.83
CA GLU A 363 -19.92 6.08 38.74
C GLU A 363 -19.85 6.84 40.06
N ASP A 364 -18.64 7.10 40.55
CA ASP A 364 -18.42 8.10 41.59
C ASP A 364 -17.47 9.25 41.18
N THR A 365 -16.69 9.79 42.12
CA THR A 365 -15.79 10.93 41.90
C THR A 365 -14.41 10.71 42.55
N VAL A 366 -14.16 9.50 43.02
CA VAL A 366 -12.98 9.09 43.76
C VAL A 366 -12.04 8.39 42.78
N LEU A 367 -10.84 8.96 42.63
CA LEU A 367 -9.80 8.28 41.88
C LEU A 367 -9.39 6.96 42.56
N GLU A 368 -9.54 5.87 41.84
CA GLU A 368 -9.27 4.49 42.19
C GLU A 368 -8.34 3.83 41.15
N PRO A 369 -7.49 2.88 41.55
CA PRO A 369 -6.79 2.04 40.57
C PRO A 369 -7.82 1.21 39.78
N THR A 370 -7.45 0.66 38.62
CA THR A 370 -8.34 -0.29 37.91
C THR A 370 -8.82 -1.39 38.85
N GLU A 371 -10.13 -1.46 39.05
CA GLU A 371 -10.76 -2.40 39.97
C GLU A 371 -11.40 -3.57 39.24
N THR A 372 -11.57 -4.70 39.93
CA THR A 372 -12.08 -5.93 39.30
C THR A 372 -13.24 -6.55 40.06
N PHE A 373 -14.22 -7.09 39.33
CA PHE A 373 -15.25 -8.01 39.85
C PHE A 373 -15.45 -9.21 38.93
N SER A 374 -16.08 -10.26 39.44
CA SER A 374 -16.26 -11.54 38.73
C SER A 374 -17.69 -11.74 38.22
N VAL A 375 -17.80 -12.41 37.07
CA VAL A 375 -19.06 -12.97 36.53
C VAL A 375 -18.95 -14.49 36.39
N GLU A 376 -20.05 -15.21 36.61
CA GLU A 376 -20.10 -16.68 36.50
C GLU A 376 -21.38 -17.16 35.81
N ILE A 377 -21.25 -18.24 35.04
CA ILE A 377 -22.34 -19.04 34.45
C ILE A 377 -22.52 -20.30 35.29
N THR A 378 -23.73 -20.52 35.79
CA THR A 378 -24.11 -21.71 36.54
C THR A 378 -25.41 -22.32 36.01
N ASN A 379 -25.76 -23.51 36.50
CA ASN A 379 -27.03 -24.19 36.24
C ASN A 379 -27.41 -24.27 34.73
N VAL A 380 -26.48 -24.70 33.89
CA VAL A 380 -26.76 -24.94 32.46
C VAL A 380 -27.71 -26.14 32.33
N LEU A 381 -28.88 -25.92 31.73
CA LEU A 381 -29.93 -26.92 31.51
C LEU A 381 -30.22 -27.07 30.02
N GLY A 382 -30.46 -28.30 29.58
CA GLY A 382 -30.79 -28.60 28.18
C GLY A 382 -29.59 -28.72 27.23
N GLY A 383 -28.40 -28.28 27.68
CA GLY A 383 -27.10 -28.45 26.99
C GLY A 383 -25.97 -28.70 27.98
N SER A 384 -24.72 -28.43 27.59
CA SER A 384 -23.54 -28.59 28.47
C SER A 384 -22.91 -27.25 28.85
N ALA A 385 -22.15 -27.23 29.95
CA ALA A 385 -21.34 -26.07 30.30
C ALA A 385 -20.04 -26.09 29.45
N GLY A 386 -19.67 -24.94 28.89
CA GLY A 386 -18.42 -24.78 28.13
C GLY A 386 -17.19 -24.65 29.03
N ASN A 387 -16.09 -24.17 28.45
CA ASN A 387 -14.82 -24.03 29.16
C ASN A 387 -14.73 -22.68 29.88
N GLN A 388 -15.32 -21.61 29.30
CA GLN A 388 -15.28 -20.26 29.88
C GLN A 388 -16.53 -19.97 30.73
N LEU A 389 -16.60 -20.54 31.93
CA LEU A 389 -17.75 -20.35 32.84
C LEU A 389 -17.60 -19.18 33.81
N THR A 390 -16.42 -18.57 33.89
CA THR A 390 -16.14 -17.40 34.73
C THR A 390 -15.53 -16.30 33.87
N GLY A 391 -15.73 -15.03 34.21
CA GLY A 391 -15.02 -13.92 33.58
C GLY A 391 -14.70 -12.82 34.58
N THR A 392 -13.71 -12.00 34.28
CA THR A 392 -13.33 -10.84 35.10
C THR A 392 -13.72 -9.56 34.38
N VAL A 393 -14.42 -8.66 35.06
CA VAL A 393 -14.69 -7.31 34.56
C VAL A 393 -13.69 -6.37 35.22
N ASN A 394 -12.95 -5.62 34.41
CA ASN A 394 -12.08 -4.53 34.85
C ASN A 394 -12.84 -3.21 34.69
N ILE A 395 -13.00 -2.49 35.79
CA ILE A 395 -13.53 -1.13 35.81
C ILE A 395 -12.31 -0.22 35.71
N THR A 396 -12.17 0.48 34.58
CA THR A 396 -11.17 1.53 34.43
C THR A 396 -11.82 2.83 34.89
N ASP A 397 -11.26 3.37 35.95
CA ASP A 397 -11.63 4.67 36.48
C ASP A 397 -11.42 5.76 35.42
N ASN A 398 -12.41 6.63 35.30
CA ASN A 398 -12.48 7.72 34.36
C ASN A 398 -12.29 9.10 35.02
N ASP A 399 -12.06 9.15 36.33
CA ASP A 399 -11.67 10.33 37.11
C ASP A 399 -10.18 10.69 36.91
N ASP A 400 -9.70 10.56 35.67
CA ASP A 400 -8.29 10.66 35.29
C ASP A 400 -7.63 11.92 35.85
N GLN A 401 -6.44 11.69 36.39
CA GLN A 401 -5.49 12.68 36.87
C GLN A 401 -5.15 13.62 35.73
N VAL A 402 -5.72 14.84 35.71
CA VAL A 402 -5.25 16.00 34.94
C VAL A 402 -4.70 15.60 33.55
N ASP A 403 -5.57 15.61 32.53
CA ASP A 403 -5.23 15.39 31.12
C ASP A 403 -3.74 15.69 30.82
N PRO A 404 -2.91 14.66 30.51
CA PRO A 404 -1.50 14.83 30.18
C PRO A 404 -1.29 15.48 28.80
N GLY A 405 -2.36 15.98 28.17
CA GLY A 405 -2.34 16.85 27.01
C GLY A 405 -1.49 18.09 27.25
N ARG A 406 -0.52 18.28 26.35
CA ARG A 406 0.20 19.54 26.18
C ARG A 406 -0.78 20.59 25.68
N GLU A 407 -1.34 21.40 26.57
CA GLU A 407 -2.18 22.54 26.18
C GLU A 407 -1.29 23.63 25.58
N THR A 408 -1.51 23.94 24.31
CA THR A 408 -0.86 25.10 23.66
C THR A 408 -1.85 26.25 23.59
N VAL A 409 -1.48 27.41 24.11
CA VAL A 409 -2.27 28.65 24.07
C VAL A 409 -1.47 29.75 23.40
N THR A 410 -2.14 30.61 22.64
CA THR A 410 -1.56 31.72 21.92
C THR A 410 -2.05 33.04 22.51
N GLY A 411 -1.26 34.11 22.37
CA GLY A 411 -1.68 35.44 22.80
C GLY A 411 -0.73 36.53 22.32
N ALA A 412 -1.23 37.77 22.24
CA ALA A 412 -0.42 38.90 21.80
C ALA A 412 0.46 39.47 22.91
N GLU A 413 1.46 40.25 22.51
CA GLU A 413 2.26 40.97 23.50
C GLU A 413 1.40 41.90 24.36
N GLY A 414 1.54 41.79 25.68
CA GLY A 414 0.71 42.56 26.62
C GLY A 414 -0.66 41.95 26.92
N ASP A 415 -1.03 40.84 26.31
CA ASP A 415 -2.24 40.09 26.65
C ASP A 415 -2.06 39.20 27.88
N THR A 416 -3.18 38.89 28.53
CA THR A 416 -3.28 37.85 29.54
C THR A 416 -3.90 36.61 28.90
N VAL A 417 -3.13 35.52 28.80
CA VAL A 417 -3.66 34.22 28.38
C VAL A 417 -4.20 33.47 29.59
N SER A 418 -5.34 32.81 29.45
CA SER A 418 -5.97 32.05 30.53
C SER A 418 -6.40 30.67 30.04
N VAL A 419 -6.04 29.63 30.78
CA VAL A 419 -6.38 28.24 30.46
C VAL A 419 -7.10 27.62 31.66
N THR A 420 -8.31 27.11 31.45
CA THR A 420 -9.11 26.50 32.53
C THR A 420 -9.12 24.99 32.34
N PHE A 421 -8.62 24.28 33.35
CA PHE A 421 -8.55 22.82 33.36
C PHE A 421 -9.29 22.29 34.58
N ALA A 422 -9.84 21.08 34.45
CA ALA A 422 -10.46 20.37 35.55
C ALA A 422 -9.39 19.66 36.39
N VAL A 423 -9.61 19.63 37.70
CA VAL A 423 -8.81 18.87 38.66
C VAL A 423 -9.73 17.85 39.32
N ALA A 424 -9.48 16.57 39.06
CA ALA A 424 -10.26 15.44 39.55
C ALA A 424 -9.46 14.59 40.58
N GLY A 425 -10.16 13.70 41.29
CA GLY A 425 -9.59 12.76 42.26
C GLY A 425 -9.60 13.18 43.75
N ALA A 426 -8.70 12.60 44.54
CA ALA A 426 -8.70 12.75 46.00
C ALA A 426 -8.25 14.15 46.49
N ALA A 427 -9.24 14.99 46.80
CA ALA A 427 -9.07 16.31 47.41
C ALA A 427 -8.68 16.24 48.90
N PRO A 428 -8.17 17.34 49.51
CA PRO A 428 -7.87 18.64 48.90
C PRO A 428 -6.61 18.65 48.02
N PHE A 429 -6.66 19.46 46.98
CA PHE A 429 -5.54 19.71 46.07
C PHE A 429 -4.87 21.05 46.37
N THR A 430 -3.56 21.09 46.16
CA THR A 430 -2.78 22.32 46.06
C THR A 430 -2.19 22.43 44.67
N LEU A 431 -2.32 23.60 44.06
CA LEU A 431 -1.83 23.89 42.71
C LEU A 431 -0.71 24.93 42.76
N ALA A 432 0.35 24.68 42.02
CA ALA A 432 1.45 25.61 41.82
C ALA A 432 1.84 25.66 40.34
N SER A 433 2.29 26.80 39.85
CA SER A 433 2.79 26.95 38.47
C SER A 433 4.22 27.47 38.44
N SER A 434 5.01 27.02 37.47
CA SER A 434 6.42 27.46 37.29
C SER A 434 6.54 28.92 36.85
N ILE A 435 5.57 29.40 36.06
CA ILE A 435 5.33 30.80 35.67
C ILE A 435 3.83 31.10 35.76
N GLY A 436 3.41 32.36 35.63
CA GLY A 436 1.98 32.73 35.70
C GLY A 436 1.35 32.53 37.08
N THR A 437 0.03 32.38 37.11
CA THR A 437 -0.77 32.18 38.32
C THR A 437 -1.85 31.12 38.08
N VAL A 438 -2.23 30.38 39.12
CA VAL A 438 -3.36 29.43 39.06
C VAL A 438 -4.38 29.81 40.12
N THR A 439 -5.65 29.95 39.72
CA THR A 439 -6.74 30.36 40.60
C THR A 439 -7.96 29.42 40.45
N PRO A 440 -8.49 28.85 41.54
CA PRO A 440 -7.93 28.88 42.89
C PRO A 440 -6.67 28.00 42.99
N ASN A 441 -5.73 28.40 43.85
CA ASN A 441 -4.49 27.63 44.09
C ASN A 441 -4.68 26.49 45.11
N THR A 442 -5.88 26.36 45.65
CA THR A 442 -6.31 25.22 46.47
C THR A 442 -7.74 24.83 46.09
N LEU A 443 -7.98 23.53 45.95
CA LEU A 443 -9.30 22.99 45.64
C LEU A 443 -9.70 22.01 46.75
N PRO A 444 -10.76 22.31 47.53
CA PRO A 444 -11.18 21.46 48.65
C PRO A 444 -11.97 20.21 48.22
N ALA A 445 -12.38 20.15 46.96
CA ALA A 445 -13.05 19.05 46.27
C ALA A 445 -12.66 19.12 44.78
N PRO A 446 -12.89 18.06 43.97
CA PRO A 446 -12.78 18.13 42.52
C PRO A 446 -13.48 19.36 41.93
N GLY A 447 -12.86 19.97 40.92
CA GLY A 447 -13.36 21.19 40.30
C GLY A 447 -12.35 21.87 39.40
N ASN A 448 -12.73 23.02 38.84
CA ASN A 448 -11.92 23.71 37.84
C ASN A 448 -10.91 24.68 38.48
N ALA A 449 -9.72 24.74 37.89
CA ALA A 449 -8.73 25.78 38.15
C ALA A 449 -8.35 26.48 36.84
N THR A 450 -8.04 27.77 36.93
CA THR A 450 -7.65 28.59 35.79
C THR A 450 -6.20 29.03 35.96
N PHE A 451 -5.34 28.58 35.06
CA PHE A 451 -4.02 29.15 34.82
C PHE A 451 -4.16 30.50 34.11
N SER A 452 -3.32 31.48 34.46
CA SER A 452 -3.26 32.78 33.78
C SER A 452 -1.83 33.31 33.74
N PHE A 453 -1.41 33.81 32.58
CA PHE A 453 -0.08 34.36 32.35
C PHE A 453 -0.17 35.66 31.55
N ASP A 454 0.47 36.71 32.06
CA ASP A 454 0.60 37.99 31.36
C ASP A 454 1.83 37.93 30.45
N ILE A 455 1.61 37.98 29.14
CA ILE A 455 2.69 38.04 28.15
C ILE A 455 3.35 39.42 28.25
N PRO A 456 4.68 39.51 28.49
CA PRO A 456 5.34 40.79 28.62
C PRO A 456 5.20 41.64 27.35
N ALA A 457 4.87 42.93 27.50
CA ALA A 457 4.90 43.87 26.37
C ALA A 457 6.33 44.00 25.81
N GLY A 458 6.46 44.03 24.48
CA GLY A 458 7.73 44.00 23.76
C GLY A 458 8.25 42.59 23.46
N THR A 459 7.44 41.54 23.68
CA THR A 459 7.83 40.16 23.36
C THR A 459 7.66 39.89 21.87
N THR A 460 8.72 39.42 21.22
CA THR A 460 8.71 39.13 19.78
C THR A 460 7.74 37.98 19.44
N SER A 461 6.97 38.11 18.36
CA SER A 461 6.16 37.01 17.80
C SER A 461 7.02 35.76 17.55
N GLY A 462 6.45 34.58 17.77
CA GLY A 462 7.13 33.28 17.73
C GLY A 462 7.91 32.91 19.01
N THR A 463 7.93 33.77 20.03
CA THR A 463 8.51 33.42 21.34
C THR A 463 7.61 32.43 22.06
N THR A 464 8.17 31.33 22.58
CA THR A 464 7.42 30.34 23.37
C THR A 464 7.82 30.38 24.85
N PHE A 465 6.82 30.33 25.73
CA PHE A 465 6.97 30.06 27.16
C PHE A 465 6.38 28.69 27.50
N VAL A 466 6.91 28.01 28.51
CA VAL A 466 6.33 26.76 29.01
C VAL A 466 6.04 26.92 30.50
N ALA A 467 4.78 26.75 30.88
CA ALA A 467 4.31 26.77 32.25
C ALA A 467 3.98 25.35 32.69
N THR A 468 4.66 24.87 33.72
CA THR A 468 4.37 23.58 34.35
C THR A 468 3.47 23.85 35.54
N VAL A 469 2.24 23.35 35.49
CA VAL A 469 1.28 23.39 36.59
C VAL A 469 1.35 22.06 37.34
N THR A 470 1.90 22.10 38.55
CA THR A 470 1.96 20.95 39.45
C THR A 470 0.72 20.90 40.33
N VAL A 471 -0.04 19.81 40.22
CA VAL A 471 -1.16 19.48 41.10
C VAL A 471 -0.70 18.46 42.11
N THR A 472 -0.81 18.77 43.41
CA THR A 472 -0.42 17.86 44.50
C THR A 472 -1.62 17.50 45.36
N ASN A 473 -1.82 16.20 45.59
CA ASN A 473 -2.86 15.67 46.48
C ASN A 473 -2.37 15.50 47.93
N THR A 474 -3.26 15.11 48.85
CA THR A 474 -2.92 14.94 50.28
C THR A 474 -1.92 13.81 50.57
N ASN A 475 -1.75 12.87 49.65
CA ASN A 475 -0.81 11.76 49.79
C ASN A 475 0.62 12.16 49.37
N GLY A 476 0.80 13.40 48.88
CA GLY A 476 2.08 13.91 48.40
C GLY A 476 2.43 13.48 46.98
N THR A 477 1.48 12.85 46.27
CA THR A 477 1.60 12.55 44.84
C THR A 477 1.40 13.85 44.06
N ALA A 478 2.33 14.14 43.15
CA ALA A 478 2.31 15.33 42.31
C ALA A 478 2.24 14.91 40.84
N VAL A 479 1.37 15.58 40.08
CA VAL A 479 1.23 15.44 38.63
C VAL A 479 1.46 16.80 38.00
N ASP A 480 2.23 16.83 36.92
CA ASP A 480 2.58 18.04 36.18
C ASP A 480 1.75 18.13 34.90
N LYS A 481 1.20 19.31 34.63
CA LYS A 481 0.56 19.69 33.36
C LYS A 481 1.37 20.80 32.70
N ASP A 482 1.92 20.52 31.52
CA ASP A 482 2.70 21.50 30.76
C ASP A 482 1.80 22.29 29.81
N ILE A 483 1.75 23.60 30.01
CA ILE A 483 1.06 24.58 29.17
C ILE A 483 2.11 25.34 28.35
N THR A 484 2.09 25.17 27.03
CA THR A 484 2.94 25.90 26.09
C THR A 484 2.24 27.19 25.68
N ILE A 485 2.87 28.35 25.86
CA ILE A 485 2.33 29.65 25.45
C ILE A 485 3.16 30.18 24.30
N THR A 486 2.57 30.41 23.12
CA THR A 486 3.29 31.00 21.99
C THR A 486 2.78 32.41 21.71
N VAL A 487 3.70 33.37 21.67
CA VAL A 487 3.36 34.78 21.38
C VAL A 487 3.10 34.95 19.90
N VAL A 488 1.96 35.55 19.56
CA VAL A 488 1.55 35.86 18.18
C VAL A 488 1.17 37.32 18.04
N ASP A 489 1.40 37.92 16.87
CA ASP A 489 0.88 39.25 16.55
C ASP A 489 -0.27 39.09 15.52
N ALA A 490 -1.42 38.61 16.02
CA ALA A 490 -2.56 38.10 15.24
C ALA A 490 -3.54 39.21 14.80
N ASP A 491 -3.02 40.25 14.14
CA ASP A 491 -3.81 41.44 13.75
C ASP A 491 -4.11 41.53 12.24
N ARG A 492 -3.70 40.53 11.42
CA ARG A 492 -4.03 40.53 9.99
C ARG A 492 -5.43 39.98 9.71
N VAL A 493 -6.15 40.68 8.82
CA VAL A 493 -7.33 40.18 8.12
C VAL A 493 -6.88 39.45 6.86
N LEU A 494 -7.17 38.15 6.74
CA LEU A 494 -6.69 37.31 5.65
C LEU A 494 -7.26 37.77 4.31
N SER A 495 -8.55 38.16 4.28
CA SER A 495 -9.22 38.60 3.06
C SER A 495 -8.76 39.95 2.50
N ASP A 496 -7.95 40.71 3.25
CA ASP A 496 -7.36 41.98 2.80
C ASP A 496 -6.02 41.79 2.05
N ILE A 497 -5.47 40.56 2.02
CA ILE A 497 -4.22 40.26 1.31
C ILE A 497 -4.41 40.49 -0.19
N ALA A 498 -3.47 41.22 -0.80
CA ALA A 498 -3.53 41.52 -2.22
C ALA A 498 -3.22 40.27 -3.08
N GLY A 499 -3.96 40.11 -4.18
CA GLY A 499 -3.70 39.08 -5.19
C GLY A 499 -4.18 37.67 -4.84
N LEU A 500 -5.14 37.52 -3.92
CA LEU A 500 -5.83 36.25 -3.68
C LEU A 500 -6.67 35.83 -4.91
N THR A 501 -6.67 34.54 -5.23
CA THR A 501 -7.61 33.97 -6.21
C THR A 501 -9.05 34.06 -5.69
N PRO A 502 -10.07 33.94 -6.57
CA PRO A 502 -11.47 33.94 -6.13
C PRO A 502 -11.75 32.91 -5.03
N ASN A 503 -11.18 31.72 -5.15
CA ASN A 503 -11.33 30.63 -4.19
C ASN A 503 -10.57 30.88 -2.88
N GLN A 504 -9.30 31.30 -2.93
CA GLN A 504 -8.53 31.69 -1.75
C GLN A 504 -9.20 32.80 -0.96
N LEU A 505 -9.83 33.77 -1.65
CA LEU A 505 -10.56 34.86 -1.02
C LEU A 505 -11.82 34.38 -0.27
N GLN A 506 -12.50 33.33 -0.76
CA GLN A 506 -13.65 32.75 -0.06
C GLN A 506 -13.21 32.04 1.22
N LEU A 507 -12.15 31.22 1.14
CA LEU A 507 -11.58 30.57 2.33
C LEU A 507 -11.08 31.60 3.34
N ALA A 508 -10.37 32.63 2.89
CA ALA A 508 -9.89 33.71 3.75
C ALA A 508 -11.02 34.41 4.51
N ARG A 509 -12.15 34.72 3.84
CA ARG A 509 -13.33 35.32 4.50
C ARG A 509 -13.98 34.39 5.51
N TYR A 510 -14.01 33.10 5.21
CA TYR A 510 -14.53 32.10 6.13
C TYR A 510 -13.66 32.02 7.39
N LEU A 511 -12.34 31.94 7.23
CA LEU A 511 -11.40 31.94 8.35
C LEU A 511 -11.45 33.26 9.14
N ASP A 512 -11.53 34.42 8.48
CA ASP A 512 -11.71 35.73 9.15
C ASP A 512 -12.97 35.78 10.03
N ALA A 513 -14.01 35.01 9.70
CA ALA A 513 -15.22 34.89 10.50
C ALA A 513 -15.15 33.79 11.56
N LEU A 514 -14.47 32.67 11.27
CA LEU A 514 -14.34 31.51 12.15
C LEU A 514 -13.35 31.75 13.29
N CYS A 515 -12.14 32.21 12.99
CA CYS A 515 -11.03 32.27 13.94
C CYS A 515 -11.38 33.08 15.22
N PRO A 516 -11.97 34.30 15.13
CA PRO A 516 -12.30 35.07 16.34
C PRO A 516 -13.42 34.45 17.18
N ARG A 517 -14.27 33.59 16.59
CA ARG A 517 -15.33 32.89 17.31
C ARG A 517 -14.79 31.66 18.03
N LEU A 518 -13.86 30.97 17.39
CA LEU A 518 -13.19 29.79 17.93
C LEU A 518 -12.32 30.17 19.14
N ASP A 519 -11.62 31.30 19.05
CA ASP A 519 -10.82 31.90 20.14
C ASP A 519 -11.66 32.19 21.42
N GLN A 520 -12.97 32.43 21.26
CA GLN A 520 -13.87 32.73 22.39
C GLN A 520 -14.56 31.48 22.96
N GLN A 521 -14.37 30.30 22.38
CA GLN A 521 -15.04 29.08 22.78
C GLN A 521 -14.25 28.34 23.88
N GLN A 522 -14.95 27.87 24.91
CA GLN A 522 -14.36 27.06 25.98
C GLN A 522 -14.61 25.58 25.72
N GLY A 523 -13.64 24.72 26.06
CA GLY A 523 -13.73 23.27 25.88
C GLY A 523 -13.67 22.85 24.41
N LEU A 524 -12.65 23.33 23.69
CA LEU A 524 -12.37 22.91 22.32
C LEU A 524 -11.94 21.43 22.30
N SER A 525 -12.33 20.69 21.27
CA SER A 525 -11.70 19.39 20.98
C SER A 525 -10.27 19.57 20.48
N ASP A 526 -9.51 18.48 20.38
CA ASP A 526 -8.14 18.51 19.85
C ASP A 526 -8.11 19.04 18.41
N GLU A 527 -9.04 18.61 17.56
CA GLU A 527 -9.16 19.06 16.17
C GLU A 527 -9.53 20.53 16.08
N GLN A 528 -10.40 21.01 16.97
CA GLN A 528 -10.77 22.42 17.03
C GLN A 528 -9.62 23.28 17.54
N SER A 529 -8.83 22.77 18.48
CA SER A 529 -7.61 23.44 18.95
C SER A 529 -6.57 23.55 17.84
N GLN A 530 -6.46 22.55 16.96
CA GLN A 530 -5.62 22.63 15.77
C GLN A 530 -6.12 23.65 14.75
N ILE A 531 -7.44 23.76 14.53
CA ILE A 531 -8.01 24.82 13.67
C ILE A 531 -7.64 26.20 14.23
N LEU A 532 -7.74 26.39 15.55
CA LEU A 532 -7.37 27.65 16.20
C LEU A 532 -5.86 27.95 16.04
N SER A 533 -5.00 26.93 16.19
CA SER A 533 -3.56 27.06 15.94
C SER A 533 -3.26 27.47 14.49
N ALA A 534 -3.91 26.84 13.50
CA ALA A 534 -3.77 27.22 12.09
C ALA A 534 -4.25 28.66 11.84
N CYS A 535 -5.38 29.04 12.43
CA CYS A 535 -5.91 30.40 12.40
C CYS A 535 -4.89 31.43 12.88
N ASP A 536 -4.24 31.18 14.01
CA ASP A 536 -3.26 32.09 14.59
C ASP A 536 -1.99 32.18 13.74
N GLY A 537 -1.50 31.04 13.23
CA GLY A 537 -0.33 31.00 12.37
C GLY A 537 -0.54 31.77 11.06
N LEU A 538 -1.72 31.66 10.46
CA LEU A 538 -2.09 32.39 9.26
C LEU A 538 -2.35 33.88 9.51
N ARG A 539 -2.86 34.26 10.68
CA ARG A 539 -3.17 35.66 11.02
C ARG A 539 -1.99 36.42 11.61
N ASP A 540 -0.95 35.71 12.03
CA ASP A 540 0.29 36.31 12.51
C ASP A 540 1.00 37.09 11.39
N VAL A 541 1.30 38.36 11.66
CA VAL A 541 2.04 39.23 10.73
C VAL A 541 3.45 38.74 10.44
N ALA A 542 4.03 37.87 11.29
CA ALA A 542 5.30 37.22 11.01
C ALA A 542 5.22 36.22 9.85
N THR A 543 4.05 35.60 9.61
CA THR A 543 3.81 34.78 8.42
C THR A 543 3.70 35.68 7.19
N THR A 544 4.56 35.48 6.19
CA THR A 544 4.58 36.31 4.99
C THR A 544 3.32 36.12 4.14
N GLU A 545 2.88 37.14 3.41
CA GLU A 545 1.69 36.99 2.53
C GLU A 545 1.84 35.87 1.48
N THR A 546 3.07 35.55 1.06
CA THR A 546 3.33 34.44 0.14
C THR A 546 3.10 33.10 0.82
N GLN A 547 3.49 32.96 2.09
CA GLN A 547 3.19 31.78 2.89
C GLN A 547 1.69 31.65 3.13
N VAL A 548 0.98 32.75 3.42
CA VAL A 548 -0.49 32.70 3.58
C VAL A 548 -1.17 32.28 2.28
N ARG A 549 -0.75 32.81 1.12
CA ARG A 549 -1.29 32.38 -0.18
C ARG A 549 -1.07 30.89 -0.41
N ALA A 550 0.13 30.37 -0.12
CA ALA A 550 0.42 28.95 -0.25
C ALA A 550 -0.41 28.10 0.72
N ALA A 551 -0.62 28.56 1.95
CA ALA A 551 -1.44 27.86 2.93
C ALA A 551 -2.93 27.86 2.56
N LEU A 552 -3.46 28.99 2.07
CA LEU A 552 -4.84 29.06 1.56
C LEU A 552 -5.02 28.17 0.32
N ASP A 553 -4.00 28.02 -0.52
CA ASP A 553 -3.99 27.05 -1.64
C ASP A 553 -4.06 25.61 -1.11
N ALA A 554 -3.18 25.26 -0.16
CA ALA A 554 -3.07 23.91 0.40
C ALA A 554 -4.30 23.47 1.21
N ILE A 555 -4.91 24.39 1.97
CA ILE A 555 -6.10 24.10 2.78
C ILE A 555 -7.35 23.96 1.89
N ASN A 556 -7.39 24.64 0.74
CA ASN A 556 -8.55 24.63 -0.12
C ASN A 556 -8.61 23.36 -0.99
N PRO A 557 -9.72 22.60 -1.03
CA PRO A 557 -9.79 21.35 -1.79
C PRO A 557 -10.09 21.58 -3.28
N GLU A 558 -9.25 22.37 -3.98
CA GLU A 558 -9.43 22.69 -5.40
C GLU A 558 -9.21 21.48 -6.33
N GLU A 559 -8.50 20.46 -5.84
CA GLU A 559 -8.26 19.19 -6.49
C GLU A 559 -9.52 18.31 -6.50
N LEU A 560 -10.41 18.47 -5.52
CA LEU A 560 -11.55 17.57 -5.34
C LEU A 560 -12.80 18.04 -6.11
N ILE A 561 -12.84 19.31 -6.51
CA ILE A 561 -13.97 19.89 -7.26
C ILE A 561 -13.93 19.59 -8.77
N VAL A 562 -12.89 18.89 -9.26
CA VAL A 562 -12.81 18.45 -10.67
C VAL A 562 -13.34 17.03 -10.89
N ALA A 563 -13.71 16.32 -9.81
CA ALA A 563 -14.17 14.92 -9.85
C ALA A 563 -15.36 14.71 -10.80
N ALA A 564 -16.39 15.55 -10.70
CA ALA A 564 -17.55 15.48 -11.58
C ALA A 564 -17.19 15.68 -13.06
N THR A 565 -16.27 16.61 -13.35
CA THR A 565 -15.80 16.89 -14.72
C THR A 565 -14.96 15.73 -15.29
N MET A 566 -14.16 15.05 -14.47
CA MET A 566 -13.39 13.88 -14.89
C MET A 566 -14.30 12.67 -15.14
N ALA A 567 -15.25 12.41 -14.25
CA ALA A 567 -16.26 11.37 -14.46
C ALA A 567 -17.10 11.63 -15.72
N LEU A 568 -17.46 12.88 -16.02
CA LEU A 568 -18.14 13.23 -17.28
C LEU A 568 -17.33 12.82 -18.53
N ARG A 569 -16.00 12.92 -18.48
CA ARG A 569 -15.10 12.48 -19.57
C ARG A 569 -15.08 10.96 -19.72
N LEU A 570 -15.18 10.22 -18.61
CA LEU A 570 -15.36 8.76 -18.62
C LEU A 570 -16.68 8.39 -19.31
N THR A 571 -17.78 9.05 -18.94
CA THR A 571 -19.10 8.82 -19.55
C THR A 571 -19.05 9.06 -21.07
N SER A 572 -18.44 10.17 -21.51
CA SER A 572 -18.31 10.47 -22.94
C SER A 572 -17.44 9.45 -23.68
N MET A 573 -16.45 8.86 -23.01
CA MET A 573 -15.60 7.82 -23.61
C MET A 573 -16.38 6.51 -23.81
N GLN A 574 -17.14 6.06 -22.81
CA GLN A 574 -18.02 4.89 -22.94
C GLN A 574 -19.05 5.09 -24.06
N ASN A 575 -19.62 6.29 -24.18
CA ASN A 575 -20.53 6.62 -25.28
C ASN A 575 -19.84 6.53 -26.66
N GLY A 576 -18.56 6.89 -26.73
CA GLY A 576 -17.72 6.70 -27.91
C GLY A 576 -17.57 5.23 -28.30
N ASN A 577 -17.37 4.34 -27.33
CA ASN A 577 -17.26 2.90 -27.55
C ASN A 577 -18.57 2.32 -28.11
N LEU A 578 -19.74 2.75 -27.61
CA LEU A 578 -21.03 2.34 -28.16
C LEU A 578 -21.24 2.85 -29.59
N MET A 579 -20.87 4.10 -29.85
CA MET A 579 -20.98 4.68 -31.19
C MET A 579 -20.10 3.96 -32.21
N GLN A 580 -18.92 3.47 -31.82
CA GLN A 580 -18.11 2.61 -32.69
C GLN A 580 -18.85 1.33 -33.06
N ARG A 581 -19.49 0.65 -32.09
CA ARG A 581 -20.31 -0.54 -32.39
C ARG A 581 -21.50 -0.23 -33.28
N ILE A 582 -22.23 0.85 -33.01
CA ILE A 582 -23.37 1.28 -33.85
C ILE A 582 -22.90 1.55 -35.28
N ASN A 583 -21.76 2.21 -35.47
CA ASN A 583 -21.17 2.43 -36.79
C ASN A 583 -20.88 1.11 -37.52
N ALA A 584 -20.28 0.13 -36.82
CA ALA A 584 -20.00 -1.19 -37.37
C ALA A 584 -21.29 -1.90 -37.81
N LEU A 585 -22.35 -1.85 -36.99
CA LEU A 585 -23.66 -2.43 -37.31
C LEU A 585 -24.29 -1.80 -38.57
N ARG A 586 -24.13 -0.48 -38.75
CA ARG A 586 -24.59 0.23 -39.97
C ARG A 586 -23.80 -0.16 -41.22
N SER A 587 -22.51 -0.49 -41.07
CA SER A 587 -21.72 -1.06 -42.18
C SER A 587 -21.99 -2.54 -42.45
N GLY A 588 -22.92 -3.17 -41.73
CA GLY A 588 -23.34 -4.55 -41.94
C GLY A 588 -22.58 -5.58 -41.11
N ALA A 589 -21.89 -5.18 -40.03
CA ALA A 589 -21.29 -6.12 -39.09
C ALA A 589 -22.35 -7.07 -38.49
N THR A 590 -22.00 -8.35 -38.41
CA THR A 590 -22.81 -9.43 -37.82
C THR A 590 -21.90 -10.41 -37.09
N GLY A 591 -22.38 -11.06 -36.04
CA GLY A 591 -21.58 -11.99 -35.25
C GLY A 591 -20.61 -11.28 -34.28
N ILE A 592 -19.48 -11.94 -33.98
CA ILE A 592 -18.47 -11.47 -33.02
C ILE A 592 -17.56 -10.41 -33.68
N ASP A 593 -17.35 -9.30 -32.98
CA ASP A 593 -16.55 -8.15 -33.38
C ASP A 593 -15.67 -7.68 -32.21
N LEU A 594 -14.42 -8.16 -32.18
CA LEU A 594 -13.40 -7.76 -31.19
C LEU A 594 -12.38 -6.79 -31.79
N ALA A 595 -12.64 -6.22 -32.97
CA ALA A 595 -11.69 -5.36 -33.67
C ALA A 595 -11.43 -4.04 -32.92
N GLY A 596 -12.39 -3.60 -32.10
CA GLY A 596 -12.26 -2.42 -31.25
C GLY A 596 -11.45 -2.63 -29.96
N LEU A 597 -10.98 -3.86 -29.68
CA LEU A 597 -10.13 -4.15 -28.53
C LEU A 597 -8.65 -4.00 -28.92
N ASN A 598 -7.99 -2.98 -28.37
CA ASN A 598 -6.53 -2.79 -28.50
C ASN A 598 -5.88 -3.06 -27.14
N VAL A 599 -5.32 -4.26 -26.97
CA VAL A 599 -4.66 -4.69 -25.73
C VAL A 599 -3.16 -4.84 -25.99
N GLN A 600 -2.36 -4.06 -25.27
CA GLN A 600 -0.91 -4.22 -25.18
C GLN A 600 -0.57 -5.12 -23.99
N ILE A 601 0.17 -6.20 -24.24
CA ILE A 601 0.72 -7.06 -23.18
C ILE A 601 2.25 -6.97 -23.27
N GLY A 602 2.85 -6.19 -22.39
CA GLY A 602 4.27 -5.81 -22.49
C GLY A 602 4.56 -5.04 -23.80
N ASN A 603 5.71 -5.31 -24.43
CA ASN A 603 6.08 -4.68 -25.72
C ASN A 603 5.38 -5.28 -26.96
N HIS A 604 4.35 -6.12 -26.79
CA HIS A 604 3.65 -6.77 -27.89
C HIS A 604 2.18 -6.35 -27.93
N ALA A 605 1.77 -5.73 -29.05
CA ALA A 605 0.37 -5.43 -29.32
C ALA A 605 -0.32 -6.70 -29.82
N VAL A 606 -1.33 -7.17 -29.10
CA VAL A 606 -2.25 -8.20 -29.60
C VAL A 606 -3.41 -7.45 -30.24
N ALA A 607 -3.39 -7.33 -31.56
CA ALA A 607 -4.52 -6.74 -32.29
C ALA A 607 -5.79 -7.56 -32.00
N GLY A 608 -6.90 -6.93 -31.61
CA GLY A 608 -8.16 -7.62 -31.31
C GLY A 608 -8.67 -8.53 -32.44
N SER A 609 -8.23 -8.28 -33.67
CA SER A 609 -8.44 -9.16 -34.83
C SER A 609 -7.82 -10.56 -34.70
N THR A 610 -6.75 -10.73 -33.91
CA THR A 610 -6.12 -12.04 -33.65
C THR A 610 -6.87 -12.86 -32.60
N LEU A 611 -7.48 -12.19 -31.61
CA LEU A 611 -8.37 -12.81 -30.64
C LEU A 611 -9.71 -13.21 -31.30
N ASP A 612 -10.20 -12.37 -32.22
CA ASP A 612 -11.40 -12.64 -33.04
C ASP A 612 -11.29 -13.97 -33.82
N GLU A 613 -10.13 -14.23 -34.45
CA GLU A 613 -9.90 -15.48 -35.19
C GLU A 613 -9.84 -16.72 -34.28
N VAL A 614 -9.16 -16.63 -33.13
CA VAL A 614 -9.05 -17.75 -32.17
C VAL A 614 -10.40 -18.07 -31.54
N PHE A 615 -11.19 -17.05 -31.18
CA PHE A 615 -12.51 -17.25 -30.57
C PHE A 615 -13.54 -17.78 -31.57
N LYS A 616 -13.57 -17.25 -32.81
CA LYS A 616 -14.41 -17.77 -33.91
C LYS A 616 -14.04 -19.21 -34.28
N ALA A 617 -12.75 -19.57 -34.27
CA ALA A 617 -12.31 -20.95 -34.50
C ALA A 617 -12.71 -21.93 -33.38
N THR A 618 -12.86 -21.43 -32.15
CA THR A 618 -13.23 -22.23 -30.97
C THR A 618 -14.75 -22.45 -30.88
N LEU A 619 -15.56 -21.41 -31.16
CA LEU A 619 -17.03 -21.47 -31.17
C LEU A 619 -17.61 -22.04 -32.48
N GLY A 620 -16.90 -21.89 -33.61
CA GLY A 620 -17.29 -22.46 -34.90
C GLY A 620 -17.40 -24.00 -34.89
N LYS A 621 -16.82 -24.67 -33.88
CA LYS A 621 -16.96 -26.12 -33.65
C LYS A 621 -18.27 -26.51 -32.95
N LEU A 622 -19.01 -25.58 -32.34
CA LEU A 622 -20.31 -25.82 -31.70
C LEU A 622 -21.50 -25.63 -32.66
N GLY A 623 -21.30 -24.97 -33.80
CA GLY A 623 -22.33 -24.66 -34.81
C GLY A 623 -22.57 -25.73 -35.87
N GLY A 624 -22.39 -27.02 -35.54
CA GLY A 624 -22.54 -28.13 -36.47
C GLY A 624 -23.96 -28.70 -36.54
N GLY A 625 -24.89 -28.00 -37.19
CA GLY A 625 -26.16 -28.60 -37.65
C GLY A 625 -27.41 -27.78 -37.35
N ALA A 626 -28.02 -27.25 -38.42
CA ALA A 626 -29.37 -26.69 -38.47
C ALA A 626 -29.72 -25.44 -37.62
N SER A 627 -28.79 -24.87 -36.85
CA SER A 627 -28.96 -23.62 -36.09
C SER A 627 -28.21 -22.40 -36.68
N GLY A 628 -27.61 -22.54 -37.87
CA GLY A 628 -26.75 -21.50 -38.48
C GLY A 628 -27.44 -20.19 -38.89
N ASP A 629 -28.76 -20.19 -39.11
CA ASP A 629 -29.51 -18.97 -39.48
C ASP A 629 -29.91 -18.11 -38.25
N ASP A 630 -30.08 -18.73 -37.07
CA ASP A 630 -30.49 -18.01 -35.86
C ASP A 630 -29.30 -17.31 -35.17
N PHE A 631 -28.08 -17.86 -35.29
CA PHE A 631 -26.86 -17.23 -34.79
C PHE A 631 -26.41 -16.02 -35.62
N ALA A 632 -26.88 -15.85 -36.87
CA ALA A 632 -26.55 -14.70 -37.71
C ALA A 632 -27.20 -13.38 -37.23
N ARG A 633 -28.23 -13.46 -36.37
CA ARG A 633 -28.94 -12.30 -35.82
C ARG A 633 -28.32 -11.76 -34.54
N TRP A 634 -27.50 -12.55 -33.86
CA TRP A 634 -26.80 -12.16 -32.65
C TRP A 634 -25.44 -11.55 -33.01
N GLY A 635 -25.11 -10.43 -32.36
CA GLY A 635 -23.80 -9.81 -32.37
C GLY A 635 -23.21 -9.79 -30.96
N LEU A 636 -21.89 -9.91 -30.88
CA LEU A 636 -21.10 -9.76 -29.65
C LEU A 636 -19.95 -8.80 -29.98
N PHE A 637 -19.65 -7.87 -29.07
CA PHE A 637 -18.53 -6.95 -29.27
C PHE A 637 -17.78 -6.64 -27.98
N ALA A 638 -16.52 -6.21 -28.15
CA ALA A 638 -15.74 -5.59 -27.09
C ALA A 638 -14.87 -4.47 -27.66
N ASN A 639 -14.98 -3.28 -27.08
CA ASN A 639 -14.21 -2.09 -27.44
C ASN A 639 -13.40 -1.65 -26.22
N GLY A 640 -12.15 -1.24 -26.43
CA GLY A 640 -11.26 -0.77 -25.38
C GLY A 640 -10.51 0.49 -25.79
N ASN A 641 -10.22 1.35 -24.83
CA ASN A 641 -9.49 2.59 -25.03
C ASN A 641 -8.52 2.85 -23.89
N VAL A 642 -7.35 3.41 -24.24
CA VAL A 642 -6.41 3.99 -23.29
C VAL A 642 -6.20 5.46 -23.70
N LYS A 643 -6.31 6.39 -22.76
CA LYS A 643 -6.09 7.81 -22.99
C LYS A 643 -5.13 8.35 -21.93
N PHE A 644 -4.20 9.17 -22.38
CA PHE A 644 -3.26 9.92 -21.55
C PHE A 644 -3.55 11.41 -21.79
N GLY A 645 -3.53 12.24 -20.76
CA GLY A 645 -3.81 13.66 -20.89
C GLY A 645 -3.21 14.51 -19.77
N GLU A 646 -3.05 15.79 -20.07
CA GLU A 646 -2.60 16.82 -19.13
C GLU A 646 -3.68 17.93 -19.09
N LYS A 647 -3.93 18.49 -17.91
CA LYS A 647 -4.75 19.68 -17.69
C LYS A 647 -3.89 20.75 -17.02
N ASP A 648 -3.74 21.90 -17.68
CA ASP A 648 -3.06 23.06 -17.11
C ASP A 648 -3.85 23.66 -15.93
N ALA A 649 -3.13 24.13 -14.91
CA ALA A 649 -3.71 24.86 -13.80
C ALA A 649 -4.36 26.17 -14.25
N THR A 650 -5.45 26.56 -13.59
CA THR A 650 -6.14 27.84 -13.81
C THR A 650 -6.17 28.67 -12.53
N GLU A 651 -6.80 29.85 -12.54
CA GLU A 651 -6.99 30.64 -11.30
C GLU A 651 -7.93 29.98 -10.28
N ASN A 652 -8.70 28.96 -10.69
CA ASN A 652 -9.77 28.36 -9.88
C ASN A 652 -9.64 26.83 -9.73
N GLU A 653 -8.70 26.20 -10.42
CA GLU A 653 -8.57 24.74 -10.46
C GLU A 653 -7.12 24.33 -10.58
N ALA A 654 -6.74 23.31 -9.81
CA ALA A 654 -5.44 22.67 -9.91
C ALA A 654 -5.22 22.02 -11.30
N GLY A 655 -3.97 22.05 -11.76
CA GLY A 655 -3.54 21.29 -12.92
C GLY A 655 -3.21 19.85 -12.53
N PHE A 656 -3.39 18.90 -13.44
CA PHE A 656 -3.14 17.48 -13.19
C PHE A 656 -2.84 16.72 -14.48
N ASP A 657 -2.09 15.63 -14.33
CA ASP A 657 -1.89 14.61 -15.35
C ASP A 657 -2.81 13.43 -15.06
N TYR A 658 -3.34 12.77 -16.10
CA TYR A 658 -4.26 11.67 -15.91
C TYR A 658 -4.14 10.57 -16.98
N ASP A 659 -4.30 9.35 -16.50
CA ASP A 659 -4.33 8.12 -17.27
C ASP A 659 -5.70 7.48 -17.17
N THR A 660 -6.27 7.10 -18.31
CA THR A 660 -7.62 6.54 -18.37
C THR A 660 -7.63 5.25 -19.15
N ILE A 661 -8.17 4.19 -18.54
CA ILE A 661 -8.42 2.90 -19.18
C ILE A 661 -9.92 2.67 -19.18
N GLY A 662 -10.48 2.26 -20.33
CA GLY A 662 -11.90 1.91 -20.42
C GLY A 662 -12.14 0.74 -21.34
N ILE A 663 -13.00 -0.17 -20.92
CA ILE A 663 -13.46 -1.32 -21.70
C ILE A 663 -14.98 -1.37 -21.72
N THR A 664 -15.57 -1.73 -22.85
CA THR A 664 -17.00 -1.88 -23.02
C THR A 664 -17.28 -3.13 -23.84
N ALA A 665 -18.03 -4.07 -23.27
CA ALA A 665 -18.41 -5.30 -23.93
C ALA A 665 -19.94 -5.44 -23.96
N GLY A 666 -20.48 -5.97 -25.06
CA GLY A 666 -21.92 -6.04 -25.20
C GLY A 666 -22.40 -7.01 -26.25
N ILE A 667 -23.72 -7.19 -26.25
CA ILE A 667 -24.45 -8.04 -27.18
C ILE A 667 -25.50 -7.22 -27.92
N ASP A 668 -25.79 -7.61 -29.15
CA ASP A 668 -26.85 -7.02 -29.94
C ASP A 668 -27.64 -8.09 -30.70
N TYR A 669 -28.89 -7.76 -31.01
CA TYR A 669 -29.82 -8.64 -31.69
C TYR A 669 -30.56 -7.90 -32.80
N ARG A 670 -30.48 -8.44 -34.01
CA ARG A 670 -31.21 -7.97 -35.19
C ARG A 670 -32.65 -8.48 -35.16
N LEU A 671 -33.53 -7.73 -34.49
CA LEU A 671 -34.97 -8.01 -34.37
C LEU A 671 -35.66 -8.09 -35.74
N ARG A 672 -35.29 -7.17 -36.65
CA ARG A 672 -35.77 -7.07 -38.02
C ARG A 672 -34.61 -6.66 -38.91
N ASP A 673 -34.73 -6.84 -40.22
CA ASP A 673 -33.69 -6.45 -41.17
C ASP A 673 -33.31 -4.96 -41.08
N ASN A 674 -34.22 -4.14 -40.55
CA ASN A 674 -34.06 -2.70 -40.36
C ASN A 674 -34.00 -2.24 -38.89
N LEU A 675 -33.92 -3.14 -37.90
CA LEU A 675 -33.84 -2.77 -36.49
C LEU A 675 -32.90 -3.70 -35.73
N VAL A 676 -31.86 -3.10 -35.12
CA VAL A 676 -30.93 -3.77 -34.22
C VAL A 676 -31.01 -3.08 -32.85
N LEU A 677 -31.12 -3.88 -31.78
CA LEU A 677 -31.04 -3.41 -30.40
C LEU A 677 -29.91 -4.15 -29.69
N GLY A 678 -29.21 -3.50 -28.79
CA GLY A 678 -28.15 -4.10 -28.01
C GLY A 678 -28.07 -3.56 -26.59
N ALA A 679 -27.32 -4.29 -25.77
CA ALA A 679 -27.00 -3.95 -24.41
C ALA A 679 -25.50 -4.16 -24.18
N ALA A 680 -24.90 -3.34 -23.33
CA ALA A 680 -23.47 -3.41 -23.02
C ALA A 680 -23.20 -3.11 -21.55
N LEU A 681 -22.10 -3.66 -21.06
CA LEU A 681 -21.49 -3.31 -19.79
C LEU A 681 -20.13 -2.66 -20.06
N GLY A 682 -19.82 -1.61 -19.32
CA GLY A 682 -18.55 -0.92 -19.40
C GLY A 682 -17.91 -0.76 -18.03
N TYR A 683 -16.59 -0.87 -17.99
CA TYR A 683 -15.78 -0.50 -16.85
C TYR A 683 -14.73 0.51 -17.31
N ALA A 684 -14.49 1.54 -16.53
CA ALA A 684 -13.42 2.50 -16.77
C ALA A 684 -12.78 2.91 -15.46
N SER A 685 -11.48 3.17 -15.50
CA SER A 685 -10.71 3.66 -14.37
C SER A 685 -9.88 4.87 -14.80
N VAL A 686 -9.78 5.87 -13.92
CA VAL A 686 -8.90 7.03 -14.07
C VAL A 686 -7.98 7.09 -12.88
N GLN A 687 -6.70 7.27 -13.15
CA GLN A 687 -5.70 7.62 -12.14
C GLN A 687 -5.17 9.01 -12.46
N SER A 688 -5.03 9.87 -11.46
CA SER A 688 -4.52 11.22 -11.65
C SER A 688 -3.58 11.68 -10.56
N ASP A 689 -2.56 12.44 -10.98
CA ASP A 689 -1.59 13.08 -10.10
C ASP A 689 -1.69 14.60 -10.28
N PHE A 690 -1.97 15.31 -9.18
CA PHE A 690 -2.08 16.76 -9.21
C PHE A 690 -0.70 17.44 -9.22
N THR A 691 -0.59 18.51 -10.01
CA THR A 691 0.65 19.30 -10.11
C THR A 691 1.04 19.89 -8.76
N ARG A 692 2.35 20.00 -8.50
CA ARG A 692 2.97 20.41 -7.22
C ARG A 692 2.88 19.40 -6.07
N GLY A 693 2.36 18.19 -6.31
CA GLY A 693 2.28 17.14 -5.29
C GLY A 693 1.11 17.32 -4.33
N ASN A 694 0.05 18.02 -4.77
CA ASN A 694 -1.10 18.37 -3.94
C ASN A 694 -2.06 17.20 -3.67
N GLY A 695 -1.78 16.00 -4.19
CA GLY A 695 -2.60 14.82 -3.97
C GLY A 695 -2.94 14.02 -5.23
N GLN A 696 -3.93 13.14 -5.10
CA GLN A 696 -4.37 12.18 -6.11
C GLN A 696 -5.89 12.04 -6.12
N LEU A 697 -6.45 11.77 -7.30
CA LEU A 697 -7.86 11.44 -7.51
C LEU A 697 -7.97 10.21 -8.41
N ASP A 698 -8.52 9.14 -7.86
CA ASP A 698 -8.79 7.90 -8.55
C ASP A 698 -10.30 7.71 -8.71
N ILE A 699 -10.73 7.25 -9.89
CA ILE A 699 -12.15 7.05 -10.21
C ILE A 699 -12.34 5.70 -10.86
N ASP A 700 -13.19 4.85 -10.25
CA ASP A 700 -13.63 3.58 -10.82
C ASP A 700 -15.10 3.63 -11.22
N ALA A 701 -15.39 3.44 -12.51
CA ALA A 701 -16.72 3.63 -13.09
C ALA A 701 -17.26 2.36 -13.75
N TRP A 702 -18.40 1.87 -13.26
CA TRP A 702 -19.17 0.81 -13.91
C TRP A 702 -20.39 1.39 -14.63
N SER A 703 -20.70 0.88 -15.81
CA SER A 703 -21.84 1.33 -16.61
C SER A 703 -22.60 0.20 -17.27
N ALA A 704 -23.90 0.41 -17.43
CA ALA A 704 -24.80 -0.41 -18.22
C ALA A 704 -25.47 0.46 -19.28
N SER A 705 -25.45 -0.02 -20.51
CA SER A 705 -25.92 0.74 -21.67
C SER A 705 -26.94 -0.05 -22.47
N LEU A 706 -27.95 0.65 -22.99
CA LEU A 706 -28.85 0.19 -24.03
C LEU A 706 -28.61 1.02 -25.28
N PHE A 707 -28.56 0.37 -26.44
CA PHE A 707 -28.37 1.07 -27.70
C PHE A 707 -29.14 0.40 -28.83
N GLY A 708 -29.30 1.12 -29.95
CA GLY A 708 -29.96 0.57 -31.12
C GLY A 708 -29.81 1.44 -32.34
N THR A 709 -30.02 0.83 -33.50
CA THR A 709 -30.04 1.50 -34.79
C THR A 709 -31.23 1.02 -35.62
N TYR A 710 -31.93 1.97 -36.24
CA TYR A 710 -33.11 1.76 -37.06
C TYR A 710 -32.90 2.32 -38.46
N PHE A 711 -32.98 1.45 -39.48
CA PHE A 711 -32.79 1.81 -40.88
C PHE A 711 -34.13 2.17 -41.52
N VAL A 712 -34.25 3.41 -42.02
CA VAL A 712 -35.42 3.90 -42.74
C VAL A 712 -35.11 3.94 -44.24
N ALA A 713 -35.84 3.16 -45.04
CA ALA A 713 -35.75 3.15 -46.51
C ALA A 713 -34.31 2.99 -47.06
N ASP A 714 -33.57 2.00 -46.55
CA ASP A 714 -32.21 1.54 -46.96
C ASP A 714 -31.10 2.60 -47.01
N ARG A 715 -31.39 3.86 -46.64
CA ARG A 715 -30.46 4.98 -46.78
C ARG A 715 -30.46 5.94 -45.61
N TYR A 716 -31.56 5.99 -44.85
CA TYR A 716 -31.61 6.77 -43.62
C TYR A 716 -31.37 5.84 -42.45
N TYR A 717 -30.72 6.33 -41.41
CA TYR A 717 -30.62 5.63 -40.13
C TYR A 717 -30.96 6.58 -38.98
N LEU A 718 -31.47 5.99 -37.91
CA LEU A 718 -31.69 6.62 -36.62
C LEU A 718 -31.07 5.74 -35.55
N ASP A 719 -30.15 6.31 -34.80
CA ASP A 719 -29.43 5.67 -33.72
C ASP A 719 -29.90 6.25 -32.38
N GLY A 720 -29.96 5.39 -31.37
CA GLY A 720 -30.28 5.78 -30.01
C GLY A 720 -29.45 5.02 -29.00
N MET A 721 -29.07 5.70 -27.92
CA MET A 721 -28.42 5.07 -26.77
C MET A 721 -28.82 5.74 -25.46
N LEU A 722 -28.75 4.95 -24.40
CA LEU A 722 -28.96 5.36 -23.01
C LEU A 722 -27.98 4.57 -22.15
N THR A 723 -27.23 5.26 -21.29
CA THR A 723 -26.23 4.68 -20.41
C THR A 723 -26.46 5.17 -19.00
N TYR A 724 -26.44 4.26 -18.04
CA TYR A 724 -26.46 4.54 -16.62
C TYR A 724 -25.22 3.91 -15.97
N GLY A 725 -24.63 4.57 -14.98
CA GLY A 725 -23.48 4.03 -14.28
C GLY A 725 -23.30 4.59 -12.88
N GLN A 726 -22.41 3.94 -12.14
CA GLN A 726 -21.97 4.31 -10.79
C GLN A 726 -20.45 4.46 -10.80
N ASN A 727 -19.96 5.42 -10.02
CA ASN A 727 -18.56 5.77 -9.92
C ASN A 727 -18.15 5.75 -8.44
N ASN A 728 -17.03 5.10 -8.10
CA ASN A 728 -16.33 5.28 -6.82
C ASN A 728 -15.23 6.32 -7.00
N TYR A 729 -15.02 7.16 -6.00
CA TYR A 729 -14.02 8.22 -6.01
C TYR A 729 -13.15 8.09 -4.76
N ASP A 730 -11.87 7.83 -4.98
CA ASP A 730 -10.86 7.81 -3.94
C ASP A 730 -9.98 9.05 -4.08
N THR A 731 -9.81 9.79 -2.99
CA THR A 731 -9.14 11.09 -3.01
C THR A 731 -8.10 11.18 -1.90
N THR A 732 -6.95 11.74 -2.24
CA THR A 732 -5.91 12.13 -1.28
C THR A 732 -5.54 13.57 -1.57
N ARG A 733 -5.46 14.40 -0.52
CA ARG A 733 -5.03 15.79 -0.60
C ARG A 733 -3.90 16.04 0.39
N GLU A 734 -2.80 16.54 -0.11
CA GLU A 734 -1.61 16.85 0.69
C GLU A 734 -1.62 18.33 1.08
N ILE A 735 -1.58 18.60 2.39
CA ILE A 735 -1.71 19.93 2.97
C ILE A 735 -0.35 20.32 3.55
N THR A 736 0.51 20.84 2.69
CA THR A 736 1.88 21.22 3.09
C THR A 736 2.08 22.74 2.96
N TYR A 737 2.30 23.41 4.08
CA TYR A 737 2.67 24.83 4.11
C TYR A 737 3.55 25.17 5.31
N SER A 738 4.02 26.42 5.39
CA SER A 738 4.77 26.90 6.56
C SER A 738 4.23 28.23 7.06
N ASP A 739 4.17 28.37 8.37
CA ASP A 739 3.80 29.59 9.08
C ASP A 739 4.79 29.88 10.22
N THR A 740 4.45 30.79 11.14
CA THR A 740 5.30 31.12 12.30
C THR A 740 5.49 29.94 13.26
N PHE A 741 4.58 28.97 13.30
CA PHE A 741 4.63 27.83 14.21
C PHE A 741 5.41 26.64 13.66
N GLY A 742 5.64 26.61 12.35
CA GLY A 742 6.52 25.63 11.73
C GLY A 742 6.03 25.20 10.35
N VAL A 743 6.32 23.94 10.02
CA VAL A 743 5.80 23.30 8.82
C VAL A 743 4.57 22.52 9.20
N VAL A 744 3.47 22.76 8.50
CA VAL A 744 2.27 21.93 8.50
C VAL A 744 2.42 20.95 7.36
N ASP A 745 2.23 19.66 7.64
CA ASP A 745 2.33 18.58 6.68
C ASP A 745 1.31 17.50 7.08
N GLU A 746 0.12 17.60 6.49
CA GLU A 746 -1.03 16.76 6.82
C GLU A 746 -1.62 16.15 5.55
N THR A 747 -2.15 14.92 5.64
CA THR A 747 -2.75 14.23 4.50
C THR A 747 -4.23 13.97 4.76
N ALA A 748 -5.10 14.61 3.98
CA ALA A 748 -6.54 14.40 4.00
C ALA A 748 -6.93 13.32 2.99
N ARG A 749 -7.86 12.43 3.36
CA ARG A 749 -8.36 11.35 2.52
C ARG A 749 -9.88 11.38 2.46
N GLY A 750 -10.45 11.15 1.28
CA GLY A 750 -11.89 11.06 1.09
C GLY A 750 -12.26 9.90 0.18
N ASP A 751 -13.38 9.26 0.51
CA ASP A 751 -14.03 8.22 -0.29
C ASP A 751 -15.49 8.64 -0.51
N THR A 752 -15.97 8.55 -1.75
CA THR A 752 -17.35 8.87 -2.09
C THR A 752 -17.84 8.14 -3.33
N ASP A 753 -19.16 8.10 -3.48
CA ASP A 753 -19.85 7.50 -4.63
C ASP A 753 -20.42 8.59 -5.54
N GLY A 754 -20.82 8.20 -6.74
CA GLY A 754 -21.56 9.08 -7.64
C GLY A 754 -22.28 8.31 -8.74
N MET A 755 -23.17 9.01 -9.44
CA MET A 755 -23.94 8.43 -10.53
C MET A 755 -23.70 9.16 -11.84
N GLN A 756 -23.82 8.42 -12.95
CA GLN A 756 -23.73 8.98 -14.29
C GLN A 756 -24.91 8.53 -15.14
N LEU A 757 -25.46 9.46 -15.91
CA LEU A 757 -26.49 9.24 -16.91
C LEU A 757 -26.06 9.88 -18.22
N SER A 758 -26.17 9.15 -19.32
CA SER A 758 -26.03 9.74 -20.64
C SER A 758 -27.03 9.19 -21.63
N GLY A 759 -27.40 10.02 -22.60
CA GLY A 759 -28.35 9.69 -23.64
C GLY A 759 -27.94 10.33 -24.96
N GLY A 760 -28.14 9.60 -26.05
CA GLY A 760 -27.76 10.06 -27.38
C GLY A 760 -28.79 9.69 -28.43
N LEU A 761 -29.06 10.62 -29.34
CA LEU A 761 -29.80 10.37 -30.57
C LEU A 761 -28.99 10.88 -31.74
N ALA A 762 -28.83 10.06 -32.78
CA ALA A 762 -28.15 10.45 -34.00
C ALA A 762 -28.89 9.96 -35.23
N GLY A 763 -28.73 10.64 -36.35
CA GLY A 763 -29.32 10.21 -37.61
C GLY A 763 -28.52 10.74 -38.79
N GLY A 764 -28.64 10.06 -39.92
CA GLY A 764 -27.89 10.41 -41.10
C GLY A 764 -28.45 9.77 -42.35
N TYR A 765 -27.78 10.03 -43.46
CA TYR A 765 -28.17 9.52 -44.76
C TYR A 765 -26.96 9.04 -45.55
N ASP A 766 -27.01 7.80 -46.02
CA ASP A 766 -25.93 7.18 -46.78
C ASP A 766 -26.18 7.25 -48.29
N PHE A 767 -25.28 7.94 -48.99
CA PHE A 767 -25.15 7.89 -50.44
C PHE A 767 -24.19 6.77 -50.81
N THR A 768 -24.73 5.64 -51.24
CA THR A 768 -23.97 4.50 -51.76
C THR A 768 -23.87 4.55 -53.29
N SER A 769 -22.64 4.48 -53.81
CA SER A 769 -22.35 4.41 -55.25
C SER A 769 -21.14 3.52 -55.52
N GLY A 770 -21.41 2.27 -55.94
CA GLY A 770 -20.38 1.26 -56.13
C GLY A 770 -19.73 0.89 -54.81
N ALA A 771 -18.40 0.99 -54.73
CA ALA A 771 -17.62 0.72 -53.52
C ALA A 771 -17.64 1.87 -52.50
N TRP A 772 -18.20 3.04 -52.85
CA TRP A 772 -18.15 4.24 -52.02
C TRP A 772 -19.46 4.45 -51.25
N THR A 773 -19.33 4.77 -49.96
CA THR A 773 -20.41 5.26 -49.12
C THR A 773 -20.00 6.61 -48.55
N VAL A 774 -20.81 7.64 -48.79
CA VAL A 774 -20.62 8.98 -48.22
C VAL A 774 -21.92 9.42 -47.59
N GLY A 775 -21.90 9.99 -46.39
CA GLY A 775 -23.13 10.38 -45.73
C GLY A 775 -22.95 11.58 -44.79
N PRO A 776 -23.83 12.59 -44.84
CA PRO A 776 -23.96 13.54 -43.75
C PRO A 776 -24.68 12.90 -42.57
N HIS A 777 -24.39 13.38 -41.37
CA HIS A 777 -25.09 12.96 -40.16
C HIS A 777 -25.16 14.10 -39.13
N ILE A 778 -26.10 13.97 -38.20
CA ILE A 778 -26.32 14.86 -37.07
C ILE A 778 -26.58 14.04 -35.81
N GLY A 779 -26.18 14.54 -34.65
CA GLY A 779 -26.49 13.93 -33.37
C GLY A 779 -26.63 14.94 -32.24
N ALA A 780 -27.36 14.54 -31.22
CA ALA A 780 -27.52 15.25 -29.96
C ALA A 780 -27.21 14.29 -28.81
N TYR A 781 -26.37 14.72 -27.88
CA TYR A 781 -25.92 13.90 -26.75
C TYR A 781 -26.02 14.70 -25.46
N TYR A 782 -26.58 14.09 -24.44
CA TYR A 782 -26.68 14.64 -23.09
C TYR A 782 -25.89 13.76 -22.12
N PHE A 783 -25.16 14.40 -21.22
CA PHE A 783 -24.37 13.77 -20.17
C PHE A 783 -24.64 14.51 -18.86
N ASP A 784 -24.81 13.75 -17.80
CA ASP A 784 -25.17 14.20 -16.46
C ASP A 784 -24.42 13.30 -15.48
N VAL A 785 -23.66 13.91 -14.58
CA VAL A 785 -22.85 13.20 -13.59
C VAL A 785 -23.00 13.93 -12.28
N ASP A 786 -23.30 13.18 -11.23
CA ASP A 786 -23.37 13.67 -9.86
C ASP A 786 -22.37 12.92 -9.00
N VAL A 787 -21.73 13.64 -8.08
CA VAL A 787 -20.84 13.11 -7.04
C VAL A 787 -21.48 13.42 -5.70
N ASP A 788 -21.63 12.40 -4.86
CA ASP A 788 -22.25 12.55 -3.56
C ASP A 788 -21.41 13.45 -2.64
N ARG A 789 -22.05 14.01 -1.62
CA ARG A 789 -21.34 14.77 -0.59
C ARG A 789 -20.53 13.84 0.31
N PHE A 790 -19.37 14.29 0.75
CA PHE A 790 -18.49 13.52 1.64
C PHE A 790 -17.68 14.44 2.56
N ALA A 791 -17.05 13.85 3.57
CA ALA A 791 -16.11 14.53 4.45
C ALA A 791 -14.77 13.80 4.43
N GLU A 792 -13.69 14.56 4.37
CA GLU A 792 -12.35 14.02 4.47
C GLU A 792 -12.03 13.52 5.88
N SER A 793 -11.02 12.67 5.97
CA SER A 793 -10.48 12.10 7.21
C SER A 793 -8.95 12.09 7.17
N GLY A 794 -8.30 11.89 8.32
CA GLY A 794 -6.85 11.73 8.41
C GLY A 794 -6.04 13.02 8.60
N ALA A 795 -6.61 14.20 8.34
CA ALA A 795 -5.95 15.50 8.52
C ALA A 795 -6.48 16.31 9.72
N SER A 796 -7.07 15.63 10.71
CA SER A 796 -7.53 16.22 11.98
C SER A 796 -8.31 17.55 11.81
N GLY A 797 -7.78 18.69 12.26
CA GLY A 797 -8.41 20.01 12.12
C GLY A 797 -8.60 20.50 10.67
N TYR A 798 -7.88 19.96 9.69
CA TYR A 798 -7.90 20.41 8.29
C TYR A 798 -8.83 19.61 7.37
N ASN A 799 -9.51 18.58 7.90
CA ASN A 799 -10.50 17.82 7.14
C ASN A 799 -11.60 18.76 6.63
N MET A 800 -11.95 18.65 5.36
CA MET A 800 -13.03 19.40 4.73
C MET A 800 -14.28 18.52 4.57
N ALA A 801 -15.45 19.12 4.74
CA ALA A 801 -16.71 18.58 4.25
C ALA A 801 -17.01 19.21 2.88
N ILE A 802 -17.20 18.35 1.88
CA ILE A 802 -17.40 18.70 0.48
C ILE A 802 -18.85 18.40 0.10
N GLY A 803 -19.52 19.40 -0.47
CA GLY A 803 -20.89 19.28 -0.95
C GLY A 803 -21.02 18.44 -2.22
N GLU A 804 -22.25 18.12 -2.56
CA GLU A 804 -22.61 17.46 -3.83
C GLU A 804 -22.06 18.26 -5.02
N GLN A 805 -21.54 17.56 -6.02
CA GLN A 805 -21.01 18.12 -7.26
C GLN A 805 -21.76 17.55 -8.46
N SER A 806 -21.92 18.33 -9.52
CA SER A 806 -22.73 17.99 -10.68
C SER A 806 -22.14 18.58 -11.97
N ALA A 807 -21.92 17.72 -12.96
CA ALA A 807 -21.37 18.10 -14.25
C ALA A 807 -22.33 17.73 -15.38
N GLN A 808 -22.74 18.73 -16.15
CA GLN A 808 -23.68 18.56 -17.27
C GLN A 808 -23.06 18.97 -18.60
N SER A 809 -23.37 18.22 -19.66
CA SER A 809 -22.97 18.56 -21.03
C SER A 809 -24.08 18.20 -22.01
N PHE A 810 -24.37 19.10 -22.94
CA PHE A 810 -25.30 18.88 -24.05
C PHE A 810 -24.64 19.25 -25.37
N GLN A 811 -24.27 18.23 -26.14
CA GLN A 811 -23.53 18.38 -27.39
C GLN A 811 -24.43 18.21 -28.61
N LEU A 812 -24.28 19.11 -29.57
CA LEU A 812 -24.78 18.96 -30.92
C LEU A 812 -23.62 18.68 -31.88
N ASN A 813 -23.72 17.56 -32.59
CA ASN A 813 -22.70 17.11 -33.52
C ASN A 813 -23.26 17.15 -34.94
N GLY A 814 -22.56 17.80 -35.87
CA GLY A 814 -22.91 17.81 -37.29
C GLY A 814 -21.69 17.48 -38.13
N GLY A 815 -21.80 16.48 -39.01
CA GLY A 815 -20.62 15.96 -39.68
C GLY A 815 -20.90 15.17 -40.94
N GLY A 816 -19.82 14.62 -41.50
CA GLY A 816 -19.85 13.75 -42.65
C GLY A 816 -18.91 12.58 -42.47
N HIS A 817 -19.24 11.45 -43.08
CA HIS A 817 -18.38 10.29 -43.15
C HIS A 817 -18.22 9.79 -44.57
N LEU A 818 -17.13 9.06 -44.79
CA LEU A 818 -16.75 8.41 -46.03
C LEU A 818 -16.23 7.01 -45.69
N SER A 819 -16.70 5.99 -46.38
CA SER A 819 -16.10 4.65 -46.36
C SER A 819 -16.01 4.07 -47.77
N VAL A 820 -15.01 3.22 -47.98
CA VAL A 820 -14.78 2.56 -49.28
C VAL A 820 -14.57 1.07 -49.07
N VAL A 821 -15.35 0.21 -49.74
CA VAL A 821 -15.19 -1.25 -49.66
C VAL A 821 -14.20 -1.73 -50.71
N MET A 822 -13.08 -2.32 -50.28
CA MET A 822 -12.04 -2.87 -51.16
C MET A 822 -11.94 -4.39 -51.01
N ASN A 823 -12.32 -5.14 -52.05
CA ASN A 823 -12.13 -6.59 -52.07
C ASN A 823 -10.67 -6.92 -52.44
N ARG A 824 -10.00 -7.73 -51.62
CA ARG A 824 -8.66 -8.28 -51.85
C ARG A 824 -8.72 -9.80 -51.77
N ASP A 825 -7.72 -10.46 -52.34
CA ASP A 825 -7.65 -11.93 -52.33
C ASP A 825 -7.50 -12.53 -50.92
N TRP A 826 -7.07 -11.70 -49.95
CA TRP A 826 -6.91 -12.07 -48.53
C TRP A 826 -8.07 -11.63 -47.63
N GLY A 827 -9.04 -10.87 -48.15
CA GLY A 827 -10.15 -10.35 -47.35
C GLY A 827 -10.79 -9.08 -47.90
N VAL A 828 -11.80 -8.59 -47.17
CA VAL A 828 -12.46 -7.30 -47.47
C VAL A 828 -11.85 -6.23 -46.56
N PHE A 829 -11.33 -5.16 -47.16
CA PHE A 829 -10.71 -4.02 -46.48
C PHE A 829 -11.58 -2.78 -46.63
N ILE A 830 -11.97 -2.14 -45.53
CA ILE A 830 -12.90 -1.00 -45.53
C ILE A 830 -12.26 0.20 -44.82
N PRO A 831 -11.48 1.05 -45.52
CA PRO A 831 -11.04 2.33 -44.97
C PRO A 831 -12.23 3.27 -44.77
N HIS A 832 -12.26 3.96 -43.63
CA HIS A 832 -13.26 4.96 -43.32
C HIS A 832 -12.66 6.23 -42.71
N ALA A 833 -13.32 7.35 -42.97
CA ALA A 833 -12.97 8.68 -42.48
C ALA A 833 -14.23 9.40 -42.00
N ARG A 834 -14.13 10.16 -40.92
CA ARG A 834 -15.21 10.98 -40.37
C ARG A 834 -14.70 12.34 -39.93
N ILE A 835 -15.52 13.37 -40.15
CA ILE A 835 -15.29 14.72 -39.66
C ILE A 835 -16.58 15.21 -39.01
N ASP A 836 -16.47 15.68 -37.77
CA ASP A 836 -17.56 16.23 -36.97
C ASP A 836 -17.23 17.65 -36.52
N TYR A 837 -18.20 18.55 -36.66
CA TYR A 837 -18.27 19.79 -35.91
C TYR A 837 -19.10 19.54 -34.65
N VAL A 838 -18.55 19.84 -33.48
CA VAL A 838 -19.18 19.64 -32.18
C VAL A 838 -19.39 20.99 -31.51
N HIS A 839 -20.63 21.22 -31.04
CA HIS A 839 -21.04 22.43 -30.32
C HIS A 839 -21.60 22.07 -28.96
N GLU A 840 -21.02 22.66 -27.91
CA GLU A 840 -21.47 22.52 -26.51
C GLU A 840 -22.51 23.59 -26.18
N LEU A 841 -23.64 23.20 -25.59
CA LEU A 841 -24.74 24.10 -25.24
C LEU A 841 -24.85 24.35 -23.73
N MET A 842 -24.19 23.54 -22.89
CA MET A 842 -24.17 23.70 -21.44
C MET A 842 -22.71 23.93 -21.00
N ASP A 843 -22.36 25.19 -20.72
CA ASP A 843 -20.98 25.61 -20.39
C ASP A 843 -20.86 26.40 -19.08
N SER A 844 -21.78 26.18 -18.15
CA SER A 844 -21.78 26.83 -16.83
C SER A 844 -20.67 26.29 -15.92
N ALA A 845 -19.99 27.20 -15.21
CA ALA A 845 -19.17 26.84 -14.06
C ALA A 845 -20.08 26.40 -12.90
N GLU A 846 -19.68 25.35 -12.20
CA GLU A 846 -20.34 24.89 -11.00
C GLU A 846 -19.81 25.64 -9.77
N VAL A 847 -20.65 25.73 -8.74
CA VAL A 847 -20.27 26.25 -7.44
C VAL A 847 -20.41 25.14 -6.41
N VAL A 848 -19.28 24.60 -5.95
CA VAL A 848 -19.23 23.56 -4.92
C VAL A 848 -19.16 24.23 -3.54
N SER A 849 -19.98 23.75 -2.61
CA SER A 849 -19.95 24.26 -1.23
C SER A 849 -18.98 23.42 -0.41
N VAL A 850 -18.07 24.08 0.32
CA VAL A 850 -17.10 23.42 1.21
C VAL A 850 -17.09 24.10 2.58
N GLN A 851 -16.70 23.36 3.61
CA GLN A 851 -16.49 23.87 4.97
C GLN A 851 -15.48 22.98 5.71
N LEU A 852 -14.89 23.45 6.81
CA LEU A 852 -14.10 22.56 7.67
C LEU A 852 -15.05 21.56 8.34
N ALA A 853 -14.71 20.27 8.28
CA ALA A 853 -15.53 19.19 8.84
C ALA A 853 -15.70 19.34 10.36
N ASN A 854 -14.71 19.92 11.03
CA ASN A 854 -14.67 20.13 12.47
C ASN A 854 -15.03 21.56 12.91
N ASP A 855 -15.72 22.35 12.07
CA ASP A 855 -16.25 23.67 12.48
C ASP A 855 -17.40 23.49 13.50
N PRO A 856 -17.22 23.89 14.78
CA PRO A 856 -18.24 23.74 15.82
C PRO A 856 -19.47 24.61 15.58
N PHE A 857 -19.40 25.57 14.66
CA PHE A 857 -20.45 26.51 14.35
C PHE A 857 -21.22 26.17 13.06
N ALA A 858 -20.83 25.11 12.36
CA ALA A 858 -21.53 24.64 11.19
C ALA A 858 -22.94 24.18 11.58
N THR A 859 -23.96 24.65 10.85
CA THR A 859 -25.36 24.29 11.12
C THR A 859 -25.68 22.84 10.76
N ASP A 860 -24.91 22.27 9.83
CA ASP A 860 -24.92 20.84 9.46
C ASP A 860 -23.51 20.45 9.01
N PRO A 861 -22.74 19.71 9.84
CA PRO A 861 -21.39 19.26 9.48
C PRO A 861 -21.37 18.34 8.26
N SER A 862 -22.49 17.63 8.01
CA SER A 862 -22.64 16.67 6.91
C SER A 862 -23.17 17.27 5.62
N ASN A 863 -23.56 18.56 5.65
CA ASN A 863 -24.08 19.29 4.51
C ASN A 863 -23.53 20.71 4.56
N PRO A 864 -22.47 21.03 3.81
CA PRO A 864 -21.96 22.38 3.74
C PRO A 864 -23.03 23.30 3.17
N THR A 865 -23.81 23.93 4.06
CA THR A 865 -24.58 25.12 3.72
C THR A 865 -23.58 26.19 3.28
N PRO A 866 -23.91 27.10 2.34
CA PRO A 866 -22.90 27.79 1.55
C PRO A 866 -22.09 28.77 2.40
N VAL A 867 -20.95 28.30 2.91
CA VAL A 867 -20.02 29.05 3.75
C VAL A 867 -18.76 29.39 2.95
N VAL A 868 -18.17 28.42 2.24
CA VAL A 868 -17.15 28.65 1.19
C VAL A 868 -17.68 28.10 -0.13
N ARG A 869 -17.66 28.93 -1.18
CA ARG A 869 -18.15 28.60 -2.52
C ARG A 869 -16.98 28.57 -3.48
N LEU A 870 -16.55 27.38 -3.86
CA LEU A 870 -15.50 27.22 -4.85
C LEU A 870 -16.09 27.23 -6.24
N GLN A 871 -15.47 28.00 -7.14
CA GLN A 871 -15.86 28.03 -8.54
C GLN A 871 -15.02 27.01 -9.30
N THR A 872 -15.68 26.15 -10.07
CA THR A 872 -14.98 25.29 -11.03
C THR A 872 -14.72 26.05 -12.34
N GLY A 873 -13.87 25.49 -13.18
CA GLY A 873 -13.80 25.87 -14.58
C GLY A 873 -15.06 25.42 -15.33
N PRO A 874 -15.39 26.03 -16.49
CA PRO A 874 -16.52 25.57 -17.29
C PRO A 874 -16.30 24.11 -17.74
N THR A 875 -17.29 23.27 -17.48
CA THR A 875 -17.29 21.84 -17.83
C THR A 875 -17.29 21.65 -19.36
N ARG A 876 -16.26 20.99 -19.92
CA ARG A 876 -16.08 20.83 -21.38
C ARG A 876 -15.50 19.47 -21.76
N ILE A 877 -16.09 18.83 -22.78
CA ILE A 877 -15.64 17.53 -23.34
C ILE A 877 -15.09 17.64 -24.79
N THR A 878 -14.82 18.86 -25.26
CA THR A 878 -14.15 19.05 -26.57
C THR A 878 -12.68 18.64 -26.48
N GLY A 879 -12.10 18.15 -27.58
CA GLY A 879 -10.78 17.46 -27.62
C GLY A 879 -9.58 18.27 -27.07
N PRO A 880 -8.36 17.66 -27.03
CA PRO A 880 -7.24 18.22 -26.28
C PRO A 880 -6.77 19.53 -26.92
N ARG A 881 -7.01 20.63 -26.19
CA ARG A 881 -6.46 22.00 -26.24
C ARG A 881 -7.54 23.08 -26.29
N PRO A 882 -7.83 23.71 -25.15
CA PRO A 882 -7.90 25.14 -25.06
C PRO A 882 -6.52 25.67 -24.65
N SER A 883 -5.91 26.55 -25.43
CA SER A 883 -4.82 27.39 -24.92
C SER A 883 -5.37 28.29 -23.82
N ALA A 884 -4.53 28.64 -22.83
CA ALA A 884 -4.83 29.49 -21.67
C ALA A 884 -5.52 30.85 -21.95
N ASP A 885 -5.66 31.27 -23.21
CA ASP A 885 -6.30 32.52 -23.64
C ASP A 885 -7.82 32.38 -23.90
N ASP A 886 -8.36 31.16 -23.96
CA ASP A 886 -9.79 30.89 -24.29
C ASP A 886 -10.71 30.79 -23.06
N THR A 887 -10.15 30.87 -21.85
CA THR A 887 -10.86 30.69 -20.57
C THR A 887 -11.48 31.97 -20.02
N ALA A 888 -11.09 33.15 -20.50
CA ALA A 888 -11.48 34.43 -19.89
C ALA A 888 -12.79 35.07 -20.41
N ASN A 889 -13.42 34.56 -21.48
CA ASN A 889 -14.43 35.35 -22.23
C ASN A 889 -15.78 34.67 -22.55
N GLY A 890 -16.11 33.51 -21.96
CA GLY A 890 -17.47 32.94 -22.05
C GLY A 890 -18.01 32.79 -23.49
N ARG A 891 -17.14 32.46 -24.46
CA ARG A 891 -17.55 32.22 -25.86
C ARG A 891 -17.85 30.74 -26.06
N SER A 892 -18.95 30.47 -26.76
CA SER A 892 -19.31 29.14 -27.24
C SER A 892 -18.15 28.49 -27.98
N VAL A 893 -17.68 27.32 -27.52
CA VAL A 893 -16.52 26.64 -28.09
C VAL A 893 -16.96 25.74 -29.24
N GLU A 894 -16.31 25.93 -30.38
CA GLU A 894 -16.48 25.13 -31.59
C GLU A 894 -15.27 24.19 -31.71
N SER A 895 -15.49 22.88 -31.85
CA SER A 895 -14.39 21.93 -32.07
C SER A 895 -14.62 21.02 -33.28
N ILE A 896 -13.52 20.66 -33.96
CA ILE A 896 -13.52 19.74 -35.09
C ILE A 896 -12.91 18.42 -34.64
N ARG A 897 -13.67 17.32 -34.70
CA ARG A 897 -13.16 15.96 -34.50
C ARG A 897 -12.96 15.28 -35.85
N ALA A 898 -11.81 14.64 -36.05
CA ALA A 898 -11.52 13.84 -37.23
C ALA A 898 -11.04 12.45 -36.82
N SER A 899 -11.58 11.40 -37.44
CA SER A 899 -11.15 10.02 -37.20
C SER A 899 -10.89 9.29 -38.52
N LEU A 900 -9.88 8.42 -38.51
CA LEU A 900 -9.49 7.57 -39.63
C LEU A 900 -9.22 6.16 -39.11
N ALA A 901 -9.89 5.15 -39.66
CA ALA A 901 -9.64 3.75 -39.32
C ALA A 901 -9.98 2.83 -40.50
N ALA A 902 -9.65 1.54 -40.38
CA ALA A 902 -9.89 0.57 -41.44
C ALA A 902 -10.19 -0.82 -40.87
N ASP A 903 -11.29 -1.42 -41.33
CA ASP A 903 -11.73 -2.75 -40.90
C ASP A 903 -11.33 -3.81 -41.94
N GLY A 904 -10.91 -4.98 -41.46
CA GLY A 904 -10.50 -6.12 -42.30
C GLY A 904 -11.27 -7.39 -41.94
N ALA A 905 -12.01 -7.96 -42.90
CA ALA A 905 -12.57 -9.31 -42.76
C ALA A 905 -11.70 -10.30 -43.54
N ALA A 906 -10.92 -11.14 -42.84
CA ALA A 906 -10.12 -12.18 -43.46
C ALA A 906 -11.02 -13.25 -44.08
N GLY A 907 -10.96 -13.40 -45.39
CA GLY A 907 -11.63 -14.49 -46.09
C GLY A 907 -10.83 -15.77 -45.88
N SER A 908 -11.48 -16.86 -45.51
CA SER A 908 -10.86 -18.19 -45.47
C SER A 908 -10.18 -18.48 -46.80
N ALA A 909 -8.85 -18.48 -46.81
CA ALA A 909 -8.08 -18.87 -47.99
C ALA A 909 -8.45 -20.32 -48.37
N PRO A 910 -8.64 -20.65 -49.67
CA PRO A 910 -8.76 -22.02 -50.07
C PRO A 910 -7.44 -22.72 -49.74
N THR A 911 -7.52 -23.76 -48.91
CA THR A 911 -6.43 -24.71 -48.73
C THR A 911 -6.18 -25.43 -50.05
N ASP A 912 -5.18 -24.96 -50.81
CA ASP A 912 -4.61 -25.71 -51.92
C ASP A 912 -3.15 -26.05 -51.58
N GLY A 913 -2.89 -27.35 -51.40
CA GLY A 913 -1.61 -28.03 -51.67
C GLY A 913 -0.59 -28.08 -50.55
#